data_AF-A0A9E2KVK9-F1
#
_entry.id   AF-A0A9E2KVK9-F1
#
_cell.length_a   1.000
_cell.length_b   1.000
_cell.length_c   1.000
_cell.angle_alpha   90.00
_cell.angle_beta   90.00
_cell.angle_gamma   90.00
#
_symmetry.space_group_name_H-M   'P 1'
#
loop_
_entity.id
_entity.type
_entity.pdbx_description
1 polymer ?
#
loop_
_entity_poly.entity_id
_entity_poly.type
_entity_poly.pdbx_seq_one_letter_code
_entity_poly.pdbx_strand_id
1 'polypeptide(L)'
;MKNNIRKILKKQNTTNNIAKYVSTFFAWFLVAIFLGLIGYIIYSSAPGFEEYGFNNIIFNDKYNINDSTNPNASIWLPLSITIIVTIGSLLISTPLAIKTSMFLHFRVKNETIKKTLKIIINISAAIPSVIFGLFASQTFGTLIKQIFGLDTTQTVLTAIFMLSFMLIPTQISLIINACEGANNSYISYTLSLGNTKTKAIYKVFRSQIRKAIIISIIVAAGRSIGETMAVSMILSSQDYGNVIHGGLISILKSSLSPLGAVISMGMFSENGGEGLRGLLYAFGVGMFIVVMLINAVVIFASGERNKSTWFTKLQNSVGGFISIVPNQIGIWLEKITYHSPIKLNNTNYDKYLSRYIVHRIQTNKWMYVYSWYKRFWEIVSTLIVFGFIAWIGLEIIARGLVACSLTSSTVGSYLKNTTGQATLNTLLLILVSIILSLPLSLIIAIWLNEYAKNKKIKKTILFFIDSLGSTPSIIFGMFGLVFFIETCGIAAGGHMGKSLLAGILTIIIVILPTFTRMIQQSLEAIPMSIRENSYALGNSKWYTIKKLILPQAYKGIISSTIITVGRILAETAPLYLTAGLSSSSKIALLNPGQTLTTRIYAQLFNNNASESLNIMWESAFIVLILVIALILIGYVFIPYWPEFKSMIITYWNIEKSIYKFNDKANWSKYDSQIYKNILYLTDHQAKKLKLKHNELIAFKKNKKKIIVQIIDEHKMKKIEDEAQFINIGR
;
A
#
# COMPACT_ATOMS: atom_id res chain seq x y z
N MET A 1 -36.55 -38.26 5.79
CA MET A 1 -35.14 -37.97 5.38
C MET A 1 -35.03 -37.09 4.11
N LYS A 2 -35.60 -37.49 2.96
CA LYS A 2 -35.53 -36.78 1.66
C LYS A 2 -36.00 -35.30 1.72
N ASN A 3 -37.05 -35.00 2.47
CA ASN A 3 -37.53 -33.62 2.67
C ASN A 3 -36.58 -32.74 3.50
N ASN A 4 -35.88 -33.32 4.48
CA ASN A 4 -34.88 -32.60 5.27
C ASN A 4 -33.64 -32.31 4.42
N ILE A 5 -33.19 -33.26 3.61
CA ILE A 5 -32.08 -33.07 2.66
C ILE A 5 -32.43 -31.97 1.65
N ARG A 6 -33.65 -31.99 1.05
CA ARG A 6 -34.12 -30.92 0.15
C ARG A 6 -34.17 -29.55 0.84
N LYS A 7 -34.64 -29.46 2.08
CA LYS A 7 -34.66 -28.20 2.85
C LYS A 7 -33.23 -27.68 3.12
N ILE A 8 -32.29 -28.56 3.45
CA ILE A 8 -30.88 -28.21 3.68
C ILE A 8 -30.22 -27.72 2.39
N LEU A 9 -30.38 -28.46 1.28
CA LEU A 9 -29.86 -28.07 -0.04
C LEU A 9 -30.47 -26.74 -0.51
N LYS A 10 -31.77 -26.53 -0.30
CA LYS A 10 -32.44 -25.26 -0.64
C LYS A 10 -31.86 -24.10 0.17
N LYS A 11 -31.63 -24.28 1.49
CA LYS A 11 -31.00 -23.26 2.35
C LYS A 11 -29.54 -22.97 1.97
N GLN A 12 -28.79 -23.99 1.60
CA GLN A 12 -27.42 -23.84 1.11
C GLN A 12 -27.38 -23.08 -0.23
N ASN A 13 -28.30 -23.39 -1.14
CA ASN A 13 -28.40 -22.69 -2.42
C ASN A 13 -28.85 -21.23 -2.26
N THR A 14 -29.81 -20.94 -1.38
CA THR A 14 -30.25 -19.55 -1.14
C THR A 14 -29.14 -18.70 -0.55
N THR A 15 -28.45 -19.19 0.48
CA THR A 15 -27.32 -18.45 1.09
C THR A 15 -26.17 -18.22 0.10
N ASN A 16 -25.86 -19.21 -0.73
CA ASN A 16 -24.84 -19.06 -1.76
C ASN A 16 -25.24 -18.06 -2.86
N ASN A 17 -26.51 -18.05 -3.25
CA ASN A 17 -27.02 -17.08 -4.22
C ASN A 17 -27.00 -15.65 -3.67
N ILE A 18 -27.42 -15.44 -2.42
CA ILE A 18 -27.34 -14.13 -1.76
C ILE A 18 -25.89 -13.64 -1.72
N ALA A 19 -24.95 -14.47 -1.24
CA ALA A 19 -23.54 -14.13 -1.19
C ALA A 19 -22.99 -13.77 -2.59
N LYS A 20 -23.39 -14.51 -3.63
CA LYS A 20 -23.02 -14.23 -5.02
C LYS A 20 -23.57 -12.88 -5.50
N TYR A 21 -24.85 -12.59 -5.29
CA TYR A 21 -25.46 -11.34 -5.77
C TYR A 21 -24.91 -10.12 -5.05
N VAL A 22 -24.81 -10.16 -3.73
CA VAL A 22 -24.22 -9.08 -2.92
C VAL A 22 -22.78 -8.80 -3.36
N SER A 23 -21.97 -9.84 -3.49
CA SER A 23 -20.57 -9.68 -3.88
C SER A 23 -20.39 -9.23 -5.33
N THR A 24 -21.31 -9.61 -6.23
CA THR A 24 -21.34 -9.09 -7.62
C THR A 24 -21.72 -7.62 -7.66
N PHE A 25 -22.70 -7.21 -6.86
CA PHE A 25 -23.13 -5.81 -6.76
C PHE A 25 -21.96 -4.91 -6.32
N PHE A 26 -21.25 -5.28 -5.26
CA PHE A 26 -20.10 -4.49 -4.79
C PHE A 26 -18.95 -4.43 -5.80
N ALA A 27 -18.73 -5.49 -6.58
CA ALA A 27 -17.72 -5.50 -7.63
C ALA A 27 -18.06 -4.51 -8.76
N TRP A 28 -19.33 -4.44 -9.18
CA TRP A 28 -19.80 -3.45 -10.15
C TRP A 28 -19.90 -2.04 -9.57
N PHE A 29 -20.26 -1.91 -8.29
CA PHE A 29 -20.29 -0.63 -7.59
C PHE A 29 -18.91 0.05 -7.59
N LEU A 30 -17.82 -0.73 -7.43
CA LEU A 30 -16.45 -0.19 -7.57
C LEU A 30 -16.19 0.36 -8.98
N VAL A 31 -16.64 -0.35 -10.02
CA VAL A 31 -16.54 0.14 -11.41
C VAL A 31 -17.37 1.41 -11.60
N ALA A 32 -18.56 1.47 -11.01
CA ALA A 32 -19.42 2.65 -11.07
C ALA A 32 -18.78 3.86 -10.36
N ILE A 33 -18.15 3.67 -9.19
CA ILE A 33 -17.38 4.72 -8.51
C ILE A 33 -16.26 5.25 -9.43
N PHE A 34 -15.52 4.35 -10.10
CA PHE A 34 -14.46 4.75 -11.01
C PHE A 34 -14.97 5.60 -12.17
N LEU A 35 -16.03 5.14 -12.85
CA LEU A 35 -16.62 5.86 -13.98
C LEU A 35 -17.25 7.17 -13.53
N GLY A 36 -17.90 7.18 -12.36
CA GLY A 36 -18.45 8.39 -11.74
C GLY A 36 -17.36 9.41 -11.44
N LEU A 37 -16.23 8.99 -10.87
CA LEU A 37 -15.09 9.85 -10.61
C LEU A 37 -14.59 10.53 -11.89
N ILE A 38 -14.38 9.74 -12.95
CA ILE A 38 -13.87 10.27 -14.23
C ILE A 38 -14.88 11.20 -14.87
N GLY A 39 -16.14 10.76 -14.98
CA GLY A 39 -17.20 11.56 -15.57
C GLY A 39 -17.37 12.89 -14.85
N TYR A 40 -17.24 12.88 -13.53
CA TYR A 40 -17.40 14.08 -12.72
C TYR A 40 -16.22 15.05 -12.83
N ILE A 41 -14.98 14.56 -12.92
CA ILE A 41 -13.81 15.42 -13.15
C ILE A 41 -13.84 16.01 -14.57
N ILE A 42 -14.25 15.22 -15.58
CA ILE A 42 -14.45 15.72 -16.94
C ILE A 42 -15.52 16.81 -16.96
N TYR A 43 -16.65 16.59 -16.30
CA TYR A 43 -17.69 17.62 -16.17
C TYR A 43 -17.15 18.90 -15.51
N SER A 44 -16.42 18.76 -14.41
CA SER A 44 -15.84 19.88 -13.67
C SER A 44 -14.76 20.65 -14.44
N SER A 45 -14.22 20.05 -15.52
CA SER A 45 -13.23 20.71 -16.38
C SER A 45 -13.82 21.63 -17.45
N ALA A 46 -15.13 21.56 -17.70
CA ALA A 46 -15.79 22.33 -18.76
C ALA A 46 -15.56 23.86 -18.65
N PRO A 47 -15.72 24.50 -17.47
CA PRO A 47 -15.48 25.94 -17.34
C PRO A 47 -14.05 26.36 -17.71
N GLY A 48 -13.07 25.48 -17.46
CA GLY A 48 -11.68 25.72 -17.84
C GLY A 48 -11.47 25.70 -19.35
N PHE A 49 -12.13 24.78 -20.06
CA PHE A 49 -12.09 24.72 -21.52
C PHE A 49 -12.79 25.90 -22.18
N GLU A 50 -13.83 26.44 -21.54
CA GLU A 50 -14.54 27.64 -22.02
C GLU A 50 -13.68 28.91 -21.85
N GLU A 51 -13.01 29.08 -20.71
CA GLU A 51 -12.20 30.29 -20.43
C GLU A 51 -10.83 30.28 -21.12
N TYR A 52 -10.13 29.14 -21.14
CA TYR A 52 -8.75 29.05 -21.66
C TYR A 52 -8.68 28.51 -23.10
N GLY A 53 -9.69 27.77 -23.56
CA GLY A 53 -9.74 27.14 -24.88
C GLY A 53 -8.95 25.82 -24.97
N PHE A 54 -9.53 24.81 -25.61
CA PHE A 54 -8.95 23.45 -25.72
C PHE A 54 -7.53 23.41 -26.30
N ASN A 55 -7.29 24.12 -27.41
CA ASN A 55 -5.97 24.12 -28.06
C ASN A 55 -4.89 24.76 -27.18
N ASN A 56 -5.24 25.83 -26.47
CA ASN A 56 -4.31 26.53 -25.59
C ASN A 56 -3.95 25.68 -24.37
N ILE A 57 -4.92 24.93 -23.84
CA ILE A 57 -4.71 24.01 -22.72
C ILE A 57 -3.73 22.89 -23.08
N ILE A 58 -3.76 22.40 -24.33
CA ILE A 58 -3.02 21.19 -24.69
C ILE A 58 -1.67 21.50 -25.36
N PHE A 59 -1.63 22.44 -26.29
CA PHE A 59 -0.52 22.58 -27.25
C PHE A 59 0.22 23.92 -27.21
N ASN A 60 -0.11 24.83 -26.29
CA ASN A 60 0.54 26.15 -26.25
C ASN A 60 1.97 26.07 -25.69
N ASP A 61 2.87 26.87 -26.22
CA ASP A 61 4.27 26.96 -25.77
C ASP A 61 4.46 27.99 -24.64
N LYS A 62 3.46 28.82 -24.37
CA LYS A 62 3.46 29.79 -23.27
C LYS A 62 2.72 29.26 -22.05
N TYR A 63 3.29 29.54 -20.88
CA TYR A 63 2.71 29.20 -19.59
C TYR A 63 2.67 30.43 -18.69
N ASN A 64 1.48 30.97 -18.47
CA ASN A 64 1.16 31.98 -17.48
C ASN A 64 -0.29 31.82 -17.05
N ILE A 65 -0.47 31.26 -15.86
CA ILE A 65 -1.79 31.02 -15.25
C ILE A 65 -2.35 32.28 -14.56
N ASN A 66 -1.47 33.23 -14.22
CA ASN A 66 -1.84 34.38 -13.38
C ASN A 66 -2.22 35.63 -14.19
N ASP A 67 -2.09 35.61 -15.52
CA ASP A 67 -2.42 36.73 -16.39
C ASP A 67 -3.89 36.65 -16.83
N SER A 68 -4.70 37.56 -16.30
CA SER A 68 -6.14 37.64 -16.58
C SER A 68 -6.47 38.16 -17.98
N THR A 69 -5.48 38.69 -18.72
CA THR A 69 -5.72 39.34 -20.03
C THR A 69 -5.46 38.41 -21.22
N ASN A 70 -4.51 37.48 -21.10
CA ASN A 70 -4.23 36.44 -22.09
C ASN A 70 -3.84 35.14 -21.39
N PRO A 71 -4.83 34.43 -20.80
CA PRO A 71 -4.58 33.19 -20.09
C PRO A 71 -3.96 32.14 -21.01
N ASN A 72 -2.71 31.75 -20.75
CA ASN A 72 -1.98 30.75 -21.52
C ASN A 72 -1.54 29.65 -20.58
N ALA A 73 -2.19 28.49 -20.59
CA ALA A 73 -1.88 27.44 -19.62
C ALA A 73 -1.77 26.09 -20.31
N SER A 74 -0.56 25.70 -20.73
CA SER A 74 -0.37 24.41 -21.37
C SER A 74 -0.05 23.29 -20.39
N ILE A 75 -0.71 22.14 -20.60
CA ILE A 75 -0.50 20.93 -19.82
C ILE A 75 0.84 20.26 -20.15
N TRP A 76 1.32 20.41 -21.39
CA TRP A 76 2.51 19.71 -21.86
C TRP A 76 3.78 20.15 -21.12
N LEU A 77 3.89 21.42 -20.72
CA LEU A 77 5.09 21.93 -20.02
C LEU A 77 5.25 21.29 -18.62
N PRO A 78 4.28 21.37 -17.69
CA PRO A 78 4.36 20.64 -16.43
C PRO A 78 4.41 19.11 -16.59
N LEU A 79 3.76 18.57 -17.64
CA LEU A 79 3.81 17.14 -17.93
C LEU A 79 5.21 16.70 -18.35
N SER A 80 5.93 17.51 -19.13
CA SER A 80 7.31 17.23 -19.55
C SER A 80 8.26 17.12 -18.35
N ILE A 81 8.12 18.02 -17.37
CA ILE A 81 8.85 17.97 -16.10
C ILE A 81 8.48 16.70 -15.32
N THR A 82 7.21 16.35 -15.26
CA THR A 82 6.74 15.09 -14.61
C THR A 82 7.40 13.86 -15.22
N ILE A 83 7.53 13.81 -16.55
CA ILE A 83 8.19 12.72 -17.27
C ILE A 83 9.69 12.70 -16.98
N ILE A 84 10.37 13.86 -17.04
CA ILE A 84 11.81 13.98 -16.75
C ILE A 84 12.11 13.50 -15.34
N VAL A 85 11.35 13.98 -14.36
CA VAL A 85 11.50 13.62 -12.95
C VAL A 85 11.27 12.11 -12.74
N THR A 86 10.25 11.54 -13.39
CA THR A 86 9.94 10.11 -13.29
C THR A 86 11.01 9.23 -13.93
N ILE A 87 11.50 9.59 -15.12
CA ILE A 87 12.57 8.82 -15.79
C ILE A 87 13.87 8.94 -15.00
N GLY A 88 14.21 10.15 -14.54
CA GLY A 88 15.39 10.40 -13.72
C GLY A 88 15.38 9.60 -12.42
N SER A 89 14.23 9.55 -11.72
CA SER A 89 14.10 8.81 -10.46
C SER A 89 14.26 7.29 -10.68
N LEU A 90 13.65 6.74 -11.74
CA LEU A 90 13.71 5.32 -12.07
C LEU A 90 15.10 4.85 -12.54
N LEU A 91 15.85 5.72 -13.24
CA LEU A 91 17.23 5.47 -13.66
C LEU A 91 18.14 5.20 -12.46
N ILE A 92 17.88 5.86 -11.33
CA ILE A 92 18.63 5.70 -10.09
C ILE A 92 18.01 4.57 -9.24
N SER A 93 16.70 4.58 -9.00
CA SER A 93 16.06 3.66 -8.06
C SER A 93 16.17 2.20 -8.50
N THR A 94 15.93 1.92 -9.79
CA THR A 94 15.75 0.56 -10.30
C THR A 94 17.04 -0.28 -10.22
N PRO A 95 18.22 0.21 -10.65
CA PRO A 95 19.46 -0.54 -10.49
C PRO A 95 19.81 -0.82 -9.03
N LEU A 96 19.62 0.17 -8.14
CA LEU A 96 19.86 0.00 -6.70
C LEU A 96 18.91 -1.05 -6.12
N ALA A 97 17.61 -0.96 -6.41
CA ALA A 97 16.61 -1.90 -5.93
C ALA A 97 16.91 -3.34 -6.38
N ILE A 98 17.19 -3.57 -7.68
CA ILE A 98 17.51 -4.91 -8.19
C ILE A 98 18.75 -5.49 -7.51
N LYS A 99 19.84 -4.70 -7.39
CA LYS A 99 21.09 -5.15 -6.76
C LYS A 99 20.89 -5.48 -5.28
N THR A 100 20.21 -4.60 -4.55
CA THR A 100 19.92 -4.81 -3.13
C THR A 100 19.01 -6.02 -2.90
N SER A 101 17.97 -6.23 -3.72
CA SER A 101 17.13 -7.43 -3.62
C SER A 101 17.90 -8.73 -3.88
N MET A 102 18.79 -8.75 -4.88
CA MET A 102 19.63 -9.92 -5.17
C MET A 102 20.60 -10.20 -4.04
N PHE A 103 21.19 -9.16 -3.44
CA PHE A 103 22.05 -9.28 -2.26
C PHE A 103 21.29 -9.88 -1.08
N LEU A 104 20.15 -9.29 -0.71
CA LEU A 104 19.34 -9.71 0.43
C LEU A 104 18.83 -11.15 0.28
N HIS A 105 18.46 -11.56 -0.93
CA HIS A 105 17.92 -12.91 -1.15
C HIS A 105 19.03 -13.98 -1.21
N PHE A 106 20.17 -13.71 -1.87
CA PHE A 106 21.18 -14.75 -2.17
C PHE A 106 22.48 -14.69 -1.35
N ARG A 107 22.80 -13.56 -0.73
CA ARG A 107 24.07 -13.32 -0.02
C ARG A 107 23.91 -13.31 1.50
N VAL A 108 22.80 -12.78 2.00
CA VAL A 108 22.52 -12.80 3.44
C VAL A 108 22.12 -14.22 3.86
N LYS A 109 23.04 -14.92 4.55
CA LYS A 109 22.83 -16.29 5.02
C LYS A 109 22.04 -16.35 6.33
N ASN A 110 22.19 -15.35 7.20
CA ASN A 110 21.52 -15.31 8.49
C ASN A 110 20.06 -14.87 8.31
N GLU A 111 19.12 -15.79 8.55
CA GLU A 111 17.68 -15.54 8.40
C GLU A 111 17.17 -14.45 9.34
N THR A 112 17.74 -14.31 10.54
CA THR A 112 17.39 -13.23 11.47
C THR A 112 17.74 -11.87 10.88
N ILE A 113 18.96 -11.71 10.36
CA ILE A 113 19.40 -10.46 9.72
C ILE A 113 18.54 -10.16 8.50
N LYS A 114 18.28 -11.16 7.66
CA LYS A 114 17.42 -11.01 6.48
C LYS A 114 16.02 -10.56 6.86
N LYS A 115 15.44 -11.13 7.92
CA LYS A 115 14.13 -10.73 8.45
C LYS A 115 14.14 -9.29 8.95
N THR A 116 15.17 -8.89 9.72
CA THR A 116 15.32 -7.51 10.22
C THR A 116 15.47 -6.50 9.08
N LEU A 117 16.30 -6.78 8.08
CA LEU A 117 16.50 -5.90 6.93
C LEU A 117 15.21 -5.73 6.11
N LYS A 118 14.41 -6.80 5.95
CA LYS A 118 13.09 -6.71 5.33
C LYS A 118 12.12 -5.84 6.13
N ILE A 119 12.14 -5.94 7.47
CA ILE A 119 11.33 -5.08 8.34
C ILE A 119 11.70 -3.61 8.13
N ILE A 120 13.00 -3.30 8.11
CA ILE A 120 13.49 -1.93 7.87
C ILE A 120 13.02 -1.40 6.51
N ILE A 121 13.09 -2.22 5.45
CA ILE A 121 12.58 -1.87 4.12
C ILE A 121 11.07 -1.60 4.16
N ASN A 122 10.30 -2.42 4.85
CA ASN A 122 8.85 -2.26 4.96
C ASN A 122 8.47 -1.00 5.77
N ILE A 123 9.20 -0.69 6.85
CA ILE A 123 9.04 0.57 7.58
C ILE A 123 9.32 1.76 6.66
N SER A 124 10.41 1.70 5.91
CA SER A 124 10.82 2.77 4.99
C SER A 124 9.79 3.00 3.88
N ALA A 125 9.18 1.93 3.37
CA ALA A 125 8.11 2.02 2.37
C ALA A 125 6.81 2.65 2.91
N ALA A 126 6.63 2.65 4.24
CA ALA A 126 5.48 3.21 4.93
C ALA A 126 5.70 4.65 5.41
N ILE A 127 6.91 5.21 5.28
CA ILE A 127 7.16 6.62 5.58
C ILE A 127 6.35 7.49 4.60
N PRO A 128 5.52 8.42 5.08
CA PRO A 128 4.80 9.36 4.23
C PRO A 128 5.73 10.17 3.33
N SER A 129 5.28 10.44 2.12
CA SER A 129 6.10 11.15 1.12
C SER A 129 6.38 12.60 1.50
N VAL A 130 5.47 13.27 2.22
CA VAL A 130 5.68 14.62 2.78
C VAL A 130 6.89 14.67 3.70
N ILE A 131 7.20 13.58 4.41
CA ILE A 131 8.40 13.50 5.25
C ILE A 131 9.67 13.43 4.39
N PHE A 132 9.63 12.71 3.27
CA PHE A 132 10.73 12.75 2.29
C PHE A 132 10.89 14.15 1.68
N GLY A 133 9.79 14.86 1.40
CA GLY A 133 9.81 16.26 0.93
C GLY A 133 10.40 17.23 1.95
N LEU A 134 10.04 17.10 3.23
CA LEU A 134 10.65 17.86 4.33
C LEU A 134 12.16 17.56 4.43
N PHE A 135 12.52 16.28 4.45
CA PHE A 135 13.92 15.86 4.53
C PHE A 135 14.75 16.35 3.34
N ALA A 136 14.18 16.31 2.13
CA ALA A 136 14.80 16.81 0.91
C ALA A 136 14.97 18.31 0.91
N SER A 137 13.94 19.08 1.27
CA SER A 137 14.04 20.54 1.28
C SER A 137 15.05 21.07 2.31
N GLN A 138 15.16 20.42 3.47
CA GLN A 138 15.96 20.92 4.60
C GLN A 138 17.36 20.32 4.67
N THR A 139 17.50 19.00 4.56
CA THR A 139 18.76 18.30 4.86
C THR A 139 19.40 17.79 3.57
N PHE A 140 18.71 16.94 2.83
CA PHE A 140 19.30 16.26 1.68
C PHE A 140 19.57 17.20 0.48
N GLY A 141 18.73 18.22 0.29
CA GLY A 141 18.94 19.24 -0.74
C GLY A 141 20.21 20.06 -0.53
N THR A 142 20.63 20.28 0.73
CA THR A 142 21.90 20.97 1.00
C THR A 142 23.11 20.15 0.56
N LEU A 143 23.07 18.83 0.76
CA LEU A 143 24.10 17.91 0.27
C LEU A 143 24.17 17.92 -1.26
N ILE A 144 23.03 17.86 -1.95
CA ILE A 144 23.00 17.92 -3.43
C ILE A 144 23.50 19.28 -3.93
N LYS A 145 23.11 20.37 -3.26
CA LYS A 145 23.60 21.72 -3.57
C LYS A 145 25.12 21.79 -3.52
N GLN A 146 25.72 21.23 -2.47
CA GLN A 146 27.18 21.20 -2.29
C GLN A 146 27.90 20.31 -3.33
N ILE A 147 27.36 19.12 -3.62
CA ILE A 147 27.99 18.17 -4.56
C ILE A 147 27.96 18.70 -6.00
N PHE A 148 26.86 19.31 -6.42
CA PHE A 148 26.65 19.71 -7.81
C PHE A 148 26.84 21.21 -8.07
N GLY A 149 27.23 22.00 -7.04
CA GLY A 149 27.43 23.45 -7.17
C GLY A 149 26.16 24.17 -7.63
N LEU A 150 25.04 23.92 -6.94
CA LEU A 150 23.75 24.54 -7.26
C LEU A 150 23.54 25.83 -6.46
N ASP A 151 22.72 26.74 -6.98
CA ASP A 151 22.41 27.99 -6.29
C ASP A 151 21.37 27.78 -5.17
N THR A 152 20.43 26.87 -5.38
CA THR A 152 19.32 26.58 -4.48
C THR A 152 19.26 25.10 -4.09
N THR A 153 18.59 24.80 -2.98
CA THR A 153 18.27 23.42 -2.57
C THR A 153 16.98 22.91 -3.22
N GLN A 154 16.20 23.80 -3.83
CA GLN A 154 14.91 23.55 -4.46
C GLN A 154 15.10 23.39 -5.97
N THR A 155 15.55 22.21 -6.39
CA THR A 155 15.85 21.94 -7.81
C THR A 155 15.24 20.63 -8.30
N VAL A 156 14.97 20.52 -9.60
CA VAL A 156 14.46 19.29 -10.22
C VAL A 156 15.41 18.12 -9.94
N LEU A 157 16.73 18.36 -9.90
CA LEU A 157 17.72 17.36 -9.52
C LEU A 157 17.51 16.84 -8.09
N THR A 158 17.27 17.72 -7.12
CA THR A 158 16.98 17.29 -5.74
C THR A 158 15.70 16.47 -5.65
N ALA A 159 14.65 16.83 -6.40
CA ALA A 159 13.42 16.06 -6.48
C ALA A 159 13.64 14.67 -7.10
N ILE A 160 14.44 14.56 -8.17
CA ILE A 160 14.81 13.28 -8.80
C ILE A 160 15.48 12.34 -7.80
N PHE A 161 16.49 12.85 -7.07
CA PHE A 161 17.18 12.03 -6.08
C PHE A 161 16.27 11.63 -4.92
N MET A 162 15.49 12.56 -4.37
CA MET A 162 14.53 12.24 -3.31
C MET A 162 13.54 11.16 -3.75
N LEU A 163 12.90 11.33 -4.92
CA LEU A 163 11.96 10.34 -5.44
C LEU A 163 12.64 8.99 -5.66
N SER A 164 13.89 8.97 -6.14
CA SER A 164 14.61 7.73 -6.35
C SER A 164 14.71 6.91 -5.06
N PHE A 165 15.07 7.55 -3.94
CA PHE A 165 15.18 6.88 -2.65
C PHE A 165 13.83 6.50 -2.04
N MET A 166 12.79 7.30 -2.27
CA MET A 166 11.42 6.96 -1.87
C MET A 166 10.89 5.71 -2.61
N LEU A 167 11.24 5.52 -3.89
CA LEU A 167 10.79 4.40 -4.69
C LEU A 167 11.52 3.08 -4.36
N ILE A 168 12.79 3.14 -3.94
CA ILE A 168 13.63 1.97 -3.68
C ILE A 168 12.98 0.93 -2.75
N PRO A 169 12.48 1.27 -1.54
CA PRO A 169 11.91 0.29 -0.62
C PRO A 169 10.73 -0.50 -1.23
N THR A 170 9.87 0.18 -1.98
CA THR A 170 8.71 -0.44 -2.63
C THR A 170 9.15 -1.42 -3.73
N GLN A 171 10.13 -1.03 -4.55
CA GLN A 171 10.70 -1.90 -5.58
C GLN A 171 11.41 -3.11 -4.97
N ILE A 172 12.19 -2.92 -3.91
CA ILE A 172 12.91 -4.02 -3.22
C ILE A 172 11.91 -5.06 -2.71
N SER A 173 10.82 -4.62 -2.07
CA SER A 173 9.78 -5.50 -1.52
C SER A 173 9.13 -6.36 -2.62
N LEU A 174 8.75 -5.74 -3.75
CA LEU A 174 8.16 -6.46 -4.89
C LEU A 174 9.12 -7.48 -5.50
N ILE A 175 10.39 -7.11 -5.69
CA ILE A 175 11.40 -8.00 -6.27
C ILE A 175 11.72 -9.16 -5.33
N ILE A 176 11.83 -8.93 -4.01
CA ILE A 176 12.09 -9.99 -3.03
C ILE A 176 10.95 -11.01 -3.01
N ASN A 177 9.69 -10.56 -3.00
CA ASN A 177 8.53 -11.46 -3.03
C ASN A 177 8.54 -12.35 -4.29
N ALA A 178 8.96 -11.78 -5.42
CA ALA A 178 9.11 -12.55 -6.67
C ALA A 178 10.28 -13.55 -6.62
N CYS A 179 11.39 -13.21 -5.96
CA CYS A 179 12.48 -14.15 -5.73
C CYS A 179 12.04 -15.34 -4.87
N GLU A 180 11.19 -15.12 -3.86
CA GLU A 180 10.72 -16.18 -2.96
C GLU A 180 9.71 -17.13 -3.61
N GLY A 181 8.93 -16.63 -4.57
CA GLY A 181 8.03 -17.46 -5.38
C GLY A 181 8.72 -18.21 -6.53
N ALA A 182 10.01 -17.96 -6.80
CA ALA A 182 10.72 -18.55 -7.93
C ALA A 182 11.40 -19.88 -7.58
N ASN A 183 11.55 -20.76 -8.57
CA ASN A 183 12.18 -22.06 -8.40
C ASN A 183 13.71 -21.94 -8.28
N ASN A 184 14.25 -22.18 -7.09
CA ASN A 184 15.69 -22.12 -6.82
C ASN A 184 16.51 -23.25 -7.46
N SER A 185 15.90 -24.33 -7.94
CA SER A 185 16.60 -25.47 -8.57
C SER A 185 17.35 -25.08 -9.86
N TYR A 186 16.92 -24.02 -10.56
CA TYR A 186 17.68 -23.54 -11.73
C TYR A 186 19.09 -23.06 -11.36
N ILE A 187 19.30 -22.63 -10.12
CA ILE A 187 20.62 -22.20 -9.65
C ILE A 187 21.54 -23.41 -9.48
N SER A 188 21.06 -24.50 -8.87
CA SER A 188 21.85 -25.73 -8.72
C SER A 188 22.18 -26.37 -10.06
N TYR A 189 21.24 -26.39 -11.01
CA TYR A 189 21.51 -26.85 -12.39
C TYR A 189 22.53 -25.97 -13.12
N THR A 190 22.51 -24.66 -12.89
CA THR A 190 23.48 -23.77 -13.54
C THR A 190 24.88 -23.94 -12.94
N LEU A 191 24.96 -24.20 -11.63
CA LEU A 191 26.20 -24.49 -10.92
C LEU A 191 26.82 -25.83 -11.39
N SER A 192 26.02 -26.87 -11.61
CA SER A 192 26.51 -28.16 -12.12
C SER A 192 27.11 -28.07 -13.53
N LEU A 193 26.69 -27.09 -14.33
CA LEU A 193 27.28 -26.76 -15.65
C LEU A 193 28.61 -25.96 -15.55
N GLY A 194 29.23 -25.89 -14.38
CA GLY A 194 30.50 -25.19 -14.15
C GLY A 194 30.40 -23.66 -14.20
N ASN A 195 29.22 -23.08 -13.95
CA ASN A 195 29.08 -21.63 -13.82
C ASN A 195 29.26 -21.17 -12.36
N THR A 196 29.62 -19.91 -12.17
CA THR A 196 29.61 -19.29 -10.84
C THR A 196 28.19 -19.02 -10.35
N LYS A 197 27.98 -19.03 -9.02
CA LYS A 197 26.71 -18.65 -8.38
C LYS A 197 26.19 -17.29 -8.87
N THR A 198 27.09 -16.33 -9.07
CA THR A 198 26.74 -14.98 -9.54
C THR A 198 26.22 -14.98 -10.98
N LYS A 199 26.80 -15.81 -11.85
CA LYS A 199 26.31 -15.99 -13.22
C LYS A 199 24.94 -16.68 -13.25
N ALA A 200 24.73 -17.68 -12.39
CA ALA A 200 23.43 -18.32 -12.21
C ALA A 200 22.34 -17.31 -11.78
N ILE A 201 22.65 -16.45 -10.80
CA ILE A 201 21.72 -15.42 -10.32
C ILE A 201 21.35 -14.43 -11.43
N TYR A 202 22.34 -13.81 -12.09
CA TYR A 202 22.06 -12.71 -13.01
C TYR A 202 21.60 -13.13 -14.41
N LYS A 203 21.99 -14.33 -14.88
CA LYS A 203 21.66 -14.77 -16.24
C LYS A 203 20.45 -15.70 -16.27
N VAL A 204 20.37 -16.65 -15.34
CA VAL A 204 19.33 -17.68 -15.34
C VAL A 204 18.18 -17.27 -14.43
N PHE A 205 18.45 -17.04 -13.14
CA PHE A 205 17.41 -16.72 -12.16
C PHE A 205 16.74 -15.36 -12.44
N ARG A 206 17.51 -14.32 -12.76
CA ARG A 206 16.95 -13.00 -13.12
C ARG A 206 16.02 -13.09 -14.34
N SER A 207 16.32 -13.98 -15.29
CA SER A 207 15.45 -14.19 -16.47
C SER A 207 14.09 -14.75 -16.07
N GLN A 208 14.04 -15.61 -15.04
CA GLN A 208 12.79 -16.16 -14.50
C GLN A 208 11.92 -15.06 -13.87
N ILE A 209 12.53 -14.13 -13.13
CA ILE A 209 11.81 -13.03 -12.47
C ILE A 209 11.75 -11.75 -13.31
N ARG A 210 12.13 -11.76 -14.59
CA ARG A 210 12.16 -10.56 -15.47
C ARG A 210 10.81 -9.86 -15.52
N LYS A 211 9.71 -10.61 -15.57
CA LYS A 211 8.35 -10.06 -15.56
C LYS A 211 8.07 -9.28 -14.27
N ALA A 212 8.44 -9.84 -13.11
CA ALA A 212 8.25 -9.17 -11.82
C ALA A 212 9.09 -7.90 -11.69
N ILE A 213 10.32 -7.90 -12.22
CA ILE A 213 11.15 -6.69 -12.27
C ILE A 213 10.46 -5.60 -13.11
N ILE A 214 9.96 -5.94 -14.30
CA ILE A 214 9.23 -4.97 -15.15
C ILE A 214 8.00 -4.43 -14.42
N ILE A 215 7.22 -5.29 -13.77
CA ILE A 215 6.06 -4.87 -12.96
C ILE A 215 6.49 -3.89 -11.86
N SER A 216 7.58 -4.17 -11.14
CA SER A 216 8.08 -3.27 -10.10
C SER A 216 8.52 -1.90 -10.62
N ILE A 217 9.09 -1.84 -11.83
CA ILE A 217 9.48 -0.58 -12.47
C ILE A 217 8.23 0.24 -12.80
N ILE A 218 7.21 -0.38 -13.38
CA ILE A 218 6.04 0.38 -13.81
C ILE A 218 5.18 0.82 -12.61
N VAL A 219 5.06 -0.02 -11.57
CA VAL A 219 4.42 0.38 -10.31
C VAL A 219 5.15 1.57 -9.69
N ALA A 220 6.49 1.59 -9.73
CA ALA A 220 7.28 2.73 -9.26
C ALA A 220 7.08 3.98 -10.15
N ALA A 221 6.96 3.81 -11.47
CA ALA A 221 6.66 4.91 -12.39
C ALA A 221 5.30 5.55 -12.09
N GLY A 222 4.26 4.74 -11.92
CA GLY A 222 2.91 5.21 -11.55
C GLY A 222 2.92 5.96 -10.22
N ARG A 223 3.65 5.45 -9.22
CA ARG A 223 3.83 6.14 -7.94
C ARG A 223 4.58 7.47 -8.11
N SER A 224 5.66 7.50 -8.88
CA SER A 224 6.45 8.71 -9.12
C SER A 224 5.64 9.82 -9.80
N ILE A 225 4.80 9.46 -10.78
CA ILE A 225 3.93 10.43 -11.48
C ILE A 225 2.89 10.99 -10.53
N GLY A 226 2.31 10.14 -9.67
CA GLY A 226 1.33 10.54 -8.67
C GLY A 226 1.91 11.25 -7.45
N GLU A 227 3.24 11.35 -7.34
CA GLU A 227 3.90 11.92 -6.17
C GLU A 227 3.88 13.46 -6.24
N THR A 228 2.79 14.03 -5.74
CA THR A 228 2.52 15.47 -5.84
C THR A 228 3.04 16.23 -4.63
N MET A 229 2.79 15.71 -3.43
CA MET A 229 3.03 16.43 -2.17
C MET A 229 4.51 16.50 -1.76
N ALA A 230 5.27 15.43 -1.95
CA ALA A 230 6.71 15.49 -1.68
C ALA A 230 7.43 16.43 -2.64
N VAL A 231 6.96 16.48 -3.90
CA VAL A 231 7.59 17.27 -4.94
C VAL A 231 7.18 18.73 -4.86
N SER A 232 5.93 19.05 -4.50
CA SER A 232 5.49 20.44 -4.28
C SER A 232 6.19 21.12 -3.10
N MET A 233 6.77 20.36 -2.17
CA MET A 233 7.63 20.90 -1.10
C MET A 233 9.01 21.36 -1.59
N ILE A 234 9.42 20.88 -2.76
CA ILE A 234 10.74 21.16 -3.34
C ILE A 234 10.62 22.09 -4.54
N LEU A 235 9.63 21.88 -5.41
CA LEU A 235 9.47 22.58 -6.68
C LEU A 235 8.23 23.45 -6.65
N SER A 236 8.41 24.76 -6.83
CA SER A 236 7.34 25.77 -6.76
C SER A 236 7.26 26.73 -7.94
N SER A 237 8.27 26.79 -8.82
CA SER A 237 8.26 27.72 -9.96
C SER A 237 7.39 27.20 -11.09
N GLN A 238 6.75 28.12 -11.79
CA GLN A 238 5.91 27.89 -12.97
C GLN A 238 6.46 28.60 -14.22
N ASP A 239 7.72 29.02 -14.20
CA ASP A 239 8.36 29.82 -15.27
C ASP A 239 9.00 28.93 -16.35
N TYR A 240 8.19 28.13 -17.04
CA TYR A 240 8.68 27.10 -17.97
C TYR A 240 9.40 27.66 -19.21
N GLY A 241 8.94 28.79 -19.75
CA GLY A 241 9.36 29.31 -21.06
C GLY A 241 10.87 29.54 -21.16
N ASN A 242 11.44 30.32 -20.25
CA ASN A 242 12.87 30.69 -20.30
C ASN A 242 13.80 29.50 -19.99
N VAL A 243 13.33 28.56 -19.18
CA VAL A 243 14.17 27.48 -18.65
C VAL A 243 14.32 26.34 -19.66
N ILE A 244 13.24 25.97 -20.35
CA ILE A 244 13.25 24.82 -21.27
C ILE A 244 14.16 25.07 -22.48
N HIS A 245 14.24 26.31 -22.96
CA HIS A 245 15.17 26.70 -24.03
C HIS A 245 16.64 26.57 -23.64
N GLY A 246 16.98 26.58 -22.34
CA GLY A 246 18.34 26.38 -21.83
C GLY A 246 18.83 24.91 -21.84
N GLY A 247 17.99 23.96 -22.27
CA GLY A 247 18.33 22.54 -22.39
C GLY A 247 18.17 21.72 -21.09
N LEU A 248 18.66 20.48 -21.09
CA LEU A 248 18.42 19.54 -19.99
C LEU A 248 19.13 19.94 -18.67
N ILE A 249 20.31 20.56 -18.76
CA ILE A 249 21.04 21.02 -17.57
C ILE A 249 20.30 22.18 -16.87
N SER A 250 19.75 23.15 -17.61
CA SER A 250 18.97 24.24 -16.99
C SER A 250 17.73 23.69 -16.32
N ILE A 251 17.02 22.76 -16.96
CA ILE A 251 15.85 22.09 -16.38
C ILE A 251 16.24 21.39 -15.07
N LEU A 252 17.33 20.63 -15.03
CA LEU A 252 17.78 19.94 -13.81
C LEU A 252 18.12 20.90 -12.66
N LYS A 253 18.67 22.08 -12.98
CA LYS A 253 19.01 23.11 -12.00
C LYS A 253 17.82 24.01 -11.60
N SER A 254 16.74 24.00 -12.39
CA SER A 254 15.57 24.83 -12.15
C SER A 254 14.67 24.30 -11.03
N SER A 255 13.75 25.14 -10.57
CA SER A 255 12.70 24.79 -9.60
C SER A 255 11.33 24.53 -10.28
N LEU A 256 11.32 24.12 -11.56
CA LEU A 256 10.08 23.95 -12.32
C LEU A 256 9.18 22.87 -11.72
N SER A 257 7.90 23.19 -11.58
CA SER A 257 6.91 22.31 -10.97
C SER A 257 6.47 21.19 -11.94
N PRO A 258 6.30 19.94 -11.48
CA PRO A 258 5.58 18.94 -12.25
C PRO A 258 4.07 19.21 -12.22
N LEU A 259 3.34 18.55 -13.11
CA LEU A 259 1.89 18.68 -13.28
C LEU A 259 1.13 18.48 -11.98
N GLY A 260 1.52 17.48 -11.18
CA GLY A 260 0.89 17.22 -9.89
C GLY A 260 1.09 18.33 -8.86
N ALA A 261 2.26 18.97 -8.86
CA ALA A 261 2.56 20.10 -7.98
C ALA A 261 1.80 21.36 -8.42
N VAL A 262 1.71 21.61 -9.73
CA VAL A 262 0.86 22.68 -10.30
C VAL A 262 -0.59 22.52 -9.86
N ILE A 263 -1.17 21.32 -10.02
CA ILE A 263 -2.54 21.04 -9.59
C ILE A 263 -2.68 21.30 -8.09
N SER A 264 -1.75 20.79 -7.28
CA SER A 264 -1.82 20.93 -5.83
C SER A 264 -1.71 22.39 -5.36
N MET A 265 -0.83 23.19 -5.95
CA MET A 265 -0.65 24.60 -5.59
C MET A 265 -1.79 25.47 -6.12
N GLY A 266 -2.24 25.21 -7.35
CA GLY A 266 -3.35 25.95 -7.96
C GLY A 266 -4.67 25.72 -7.22
N MET A 267 -4.95 24.48 -6.81
CA MET A 267 -6.17 24.15 -6.05
C MET A 267 -6.18 24.77 -4.64
N PHE A 268 -5.03 25.25 -4.14
CA PHE A 268 -4.96 25.99 -2.88
C PHE A 268 -5.36 27.45 -3.00
N SER A 269 -5.10 28.05 -4.16
CA SER A 269 -5.25 29.49 -4.34
C SER A 269 -6.72 29.88 -4.18
N GLU A 270 -7.06 30.49 -3.05
CA GLU A 270 -8.44 30.92 -2.72
C GLU A 270 -8.97 31.99 -3.70
N ASN A 271 -8.08 32.62 -4.47
CA ASN A 271 -8.40 33.65 -5.46
C ASN A 271 -8.61 33.10 -6.88
N GLY A 272 -8.58 31.78 -7.07
CA GLY A 272 -8.84 31.17 -8.37
C GLY A 272 -10.32 31.23 -8.72
N GLY A 273 -10.69 32.03 -9.73
CA GLY A 273 -12.01 32.04 -10.34
C GLY A 273 -12.41 30.65 -10.88
N GLU A 274 -13.68 30.48 -11.26
CA GLU A 274 -14.22 29.19 -11.70
C GLU A 274 -13.44 28.59 -12.88
N GLY A 275 -12.94 29.39 -13.82
CA GLY A 275 -12.12 28.86 -14.91
C GLY A 275 -10.73 28.41 -14.51
N LEU A 276 -10.08 29.01 -13.49
CA LEU A 276 -8.82 28.47 -12.96
C LEU A 276 -9.04 27.09 -12.33
N ARG A 277 -10.11 26.93 -11.55
CA ARG A 277 -10.47 25.61 -11.00
C ARG A 277 -10.79 24.62 -12.12
N GLY A 278 -11.57 25.04 -13.11
CA GLY A 278 -11.86 24.28 -14.33
C GLY A 278 -10.61 23.81 -15.07
N LEU A 279 -9.63 24.69 -15.24
CA LEU A 279 -8.33 24.41 -15.85
C LEU A 279 -7.56 23.35 -15.05
N LEU A 280 -7.54 23.47 -13.72
CA LEU A 280 -6.89 22.49 -12.85
C LEU A 280 -7.57 21.12 -12.95
N TYR A 281 -8.90 21.07 -13.04
CA TYR A 281 -9.63 19.82 -13.35
C TYR A 281 -9.22 19.26 -14.72
N ALA A 282 -9.08 20.10 -15.75
CA ALA A 282 -8.60 19.66 -17.07
C ALA A 282 -7.17 19.07 -16.99
N PHE A 283 -6.27 19.68 -16.22
CA PHE A 283 -4.95 19.13 -15.93
C PHE A 283 -5.03 17.78 -15.21
N GLY A 284 -5.95 17.64 -14.27
CA GLY A 284 -6.26 16.36 -13.62
C GLY A 284 -6.69 15.28 -14.62
N VAL A 285 -7.58 15.60 -15.57
CA VAL A 285 -7.98 14.67 -16.65
C VAL A 285 -6.78 14.27 -17.51
N GLY A 286 -5.95 15.22 -17.92
CA GLY A 286 -4.75 14.91 -18.71
C GLY A 286 -3.76 14.03 -17.97
N MET A 287 -3.50 14.31 -16.69
CA MET A 287 -2.68 13.47 -15.81
C MET A 287 -3.25 12.04 -15.70
N PHE A 288 -4.57 11.92 -15.52
CA PHE A 288 -5.25 10.63 -15.47
C PHE A 288 -5.08 9.82 -16.76
N ILE A 289 -5.25 10.45 -17.93
CA ILE A 289 -5.09 9.81 -19.23
C ILE A 289 -3.68 9.26 -19.39
N VAL A 290 -2.66 10.04 -19.01
CA VAL A 290 -1.25 9.60 -19.08
C VAL A 290 -1.01 8.36 -18.22
N VAL A 291 -1.53 8.35 -16.99
CA VAL A 291 -1.40 7.19 -16.11
C VAL A 291 -2.16 5.98 -16.66
N MET A 292 -3.37 6.18 -17.20
CA MET A 292 -4.15 5.11 -17.83
C MET A 292 -3.41 4.50 -19.03
N LEU A 293 -2.76 5.32 -19.85
CA LEU A 293 -1.94 4.84 -20.96
C LEU A 293 -0.78 3.98 -20.45
N ILE A 294 -0.06 4.45 -19.41
CA ILE A 294 1.03 3.68 -18.79
C ILE A 294 0.52 2.33 -18.26
N ASN A 295 -0.63 2.32 -17.60
CA ASN A 295 -1.25 1.08 -17.11
C ASN A 295 -1.70 0.13 -18.22
N ALA A 296 -2.26 0.66 -19.30
CA ALA A 296 -2.58 -0.14 -20.48
C ALA A 296 -1.31 -0.81 -21.02
N VAL A 297 -0.18 -0.10 -21.04
CA VAL A 297 1.13 -0.69 -21.37
C VAL A 297 1.53 -1.77 -20.37
N VAL A 298 1.32 -1.62 -19.06
CA VAL A 298 1.59 -2.67 -18.04
C VAL A 298 0.82 -3.95 -18.35
N ILE A 299 -0.49 -3.81 -18.55
CA ILE A 299 -1.39 -4.95 -18.69
C ILE A 299 -1.05 -5.70 -19.97
N PHE A 300 -0.73 -4.96 -21.02
CA PHE A 300 -0.35 -5.54 -22.29
C PHE A 300 1.06 -6.17 -22.23
N ALA A 301 2.00 -5.57 -21.50
CA ALA A 301 3.33 -6.12 -21.26
C ALA A 301 3.33 -7.37 -20.34
N SER A 302 2.38 -7.46 -19.41
CA SER A 302 2.24 -8.60 -18.48
C SER A 302 1.42 -9.76 -19.04
N GLY A 303 0.69 -9.55 -20.14
CA GLY A 303 -0.11 -10.58 -20.79
C GLY A 303 0.72 -11.75 -21.33
N GLU A 304 0.45 -12.96 -20.85
CA GLU A 304 1.16 -14.19 -21.24
C GLU A 304 1.02 -14.57 -22.73
N ARG A 305 0.16 -13.88 -23.50
CA ARG A 305 -0.31 -14.33 -24.80
C ARG A 305 0.26 -13.61 -26.03
N ASN A 306 1.03 -12.53 -25.93
CA ASN A 306 1.45 -11.81 -27.13
C ASN A 306 2.96 -11.85 -27.39
N LYS A 307 3.38 -12.76 -28.27
CA LYS A 307 4.68 -12.78 -28.96
C LYS A 307 4.73 -11.70 -30.07
N SER A 308 4.23 -10.49 -29.83
CA SER A 308 4.37 -9.44 -30.85
C SER A 308 5.85 -9.01 -30.94
N THR A 309 6.33 -8.90 -32.16
CA THR A 309 7.69 -8.44 -32.52
C THR A 309 7.96 -7.03 -31.99
N TRP A 310 6.92 -6.21 -31.83
CA TRP A 310 7.02 -4.88 -31.22
C TRP A 310 7.24 -4.96 -29.70
N PHE A 311 6.58 -5.88 -28.97
CA PHE A 311 6.82 -6.05 -27.53
C PHE A 311 8.22 -6.53 -27.22
N THR A 312 8.72 -7.49 -27.99
CA THR A 312 10.09 -7.96 -27.82
C THR A 312 11.08 -6.84 -28.12
N LYS A 313 10.83 -5.99 -29.12
CA LYS A 313 11.61 -4.76 -29.36
C LYS A 313 11.54 -3.79 -28.18
N LEU A 314 10.36 -3.46 -27.67
CA LEU A 314 10.20 -2.54 -26.53
C LEU A 314 10.82 -3.10 -25.24
N GLN A 315 10.65 -4.39 -24.97
CA GLN A 315 11.26 -5.08 -23.84
C GLN A 315 12.78 -5.16 -23.95
N ASN A 316 13.31 -5.20 -25.18
CA ASN A 316 14.74 -5.12 -25.47
C ASN A 316 15.26 -3.68 -25.40
N SER A 317 14.46 -2.68 -25.78
CA SER A 317 14.78 -1.25 -25.59
C SER A 317 14.78 -0.87 -24.11
N VAL A 318 13.78 -1.30 -23.33
CA VAL A 318 13.74 -1.12 -21.87
C VAL A 318 14.85 -1.93 -21.19
N GLY A 319 15.12 -3.16 -21.66
CA GLY A 319 16.26 -3.97 -21.21
C GLY A 319 17.61 -3.33 -21.52
N GLY A 320 17.73 -2.71 -22.69
CA GLY A 320 18.86 -1.89 -23.11
C GLY A 320 19.01 -0.65 -22.24
N PHE A 321 17.92 0.05 -21.94
CA PHE A 321 17.88 1.20 -21.03
C PHE A 321 18.36 0.85 -19.62
N ILE A 322 17.94 -0.31 -19.09
CA ILE A 322 18.43 -0.85 -17.80
C ILE A 322 19.94 -1.18 -17.85
N SER A 323 20.50 -1.41 -19.04
CA SER A 323 21.94 -1.65 -19.25
C SER A 323 22.78 -0.38 -19.50
N ILE A 324 22.14 0.78 -19.71
CA ILE A 324 22.80 2.09 -19.93
C ILE A 324 23.46 2.61 -18.64
N VAL A 325 23.01 2.17 -17.47
CA VAL A 325 23.69 2.40 -16.19
C VAL A 325 25.00 1.60 -16.19
N PRO A 326 26.18 2.20 -15.97
CA PRO A 326 27.44 1.78 -16.56
C PRO A 326 27.77 0.33 -16.21
N ASN A 327 27.38 -0.58 -17.10
CA ASN A 327 27.73 -1.99 -17.06
C ASN A 327 28.58 -2.34 -18.29
N GLN A 328 29.18 -1.35 -18.97
CA GLN A 328 30.11 -1.55 -20.08
C GLN A 328 31.27 -2.47 -19.65
N ILE A 329 31.82 -2.25 -18.44
CA ILE A 329 32.83 -3.12 -17.83
C ILE A 329 32.27 -4.53 -17.60
N GLY A 330 31.03 -4.65 -17.12
CA GLY A 330 30.39 -5.96 -16.91
C GLY A 330 30.14 -6.72 -18.21
N ILE A 331 29.75 -6.04 -19.30
CA ILE A 331 29.51 -6.62 -20.64
C ILE A 331 30.84 -7.00 -21.28
N TRP A 332 31.87 -6.17 -21.13
CA TRP A 332 33.23 -6.45 -21.58
C TRP A 332 33.82 -7.67 -20.86
N LEU A 333 33.74 -7.71 -19.53
CA LEU A 333 34.07 -8.90 -18.72
C LEU A 333 33.27 -10.12 -19.17
N GLU A 334 32.00 -9.95 -19.53
CA GLU A 334 31.17 -11.05 -20.02
C GLU A 334 31.70 -11.62 -21.34
N LYS A 335 31.98 -10.76 -22.34
CA LYS A 335 32.54 -11.18 -23.64
C LYS A 335 33.85 -11.95 -23.49
N ILE A 336 34.70 -11.52 -22.55
CA ILE A 336 35.97 -12.19 -22.27
C ILE A 336 35.73 -13.56 -21.62
N THR A 337 34.75 -13.69 -20.73
CA THR A 337 34.41 -14.99 -20.11
C THR A 337 33.83 -16.03 -21.08
N TYR A 338 33.42 -15.67 -22.30
CA TYR A 338 32.85 -16.63 -23.30
C TYR A 338 33.88 -17.34 -24.18
N HIS A 339 35.17 -17.03 -24.06
CA HIS A 339 36.20 -17.71 -24.83
C HIS A 339 36.46 -19.12 -24.25
N SER A 340 35.64 -20.07 -24.70
CA SER A 340 35.89 -21.50 -24.58
C SER A 340 36.31 -22.01 -25.97
N PRO A 341 37.48 -22.63 -26.12
CA PRO A 341 37.89 -23.26 -27.38
C PRO A 341 36.97 -24.42 -27.78
N ILE A 342 36.18 -24.96 -26.84
CA ILE A 342 35.26 -26.09 -27.04
C ILE A 342 33.82 -25.55 -27.20
N LYS A 343 33.22 -25.74 -28.38
CA LYS A 343 31.79 -25.45 -28.65
C LYS A 343 30.96 -26.73 -28.55
N LEU A 344 29.92 -26.71 -27.73
CA LEU A 344 28.96 -27.82 -27.62
C LEU A 344 27.89 -27.67 -28.72
N ASN A 345 27.71 -28.69 -29.54
CA ASN A 345 26.61 -28.84 -30.48
C ASN A 345 25.78 -30.07 -30.10
N ASN A 346 24.52 -30.16 -30.56
CA ASN A 346 23.62 -31.28 -30.24
C ASN A 346 24.21 -32.66 -30.57
N THR A 347 25.10 -32.77 -31.55
CA THR A 347 25.75 -34.03 -31.96
C THR A 347 26.95 -34.42 -31.09
N ASN A 348 27.55 -33.46 -30.39
CA ASN A 348 28.82 -33.60 -29.67
C ASN A 348 28.67 -33.41 -28.16
N TYR A 349 27.43 -33.30 -27.68
CA TYR A 349 27.12 -32.92 -26.31
C TYR A 349 27.73 -33.89 -25.29
N ASP A 350 27.38 -35.18 -25.35
CA ASP A 350 27.82 -36.16 -24.36
C ASP A 350 29.34 -36.39 -24.38
N LYS A 351 29.96 -36.29 -25.56
CA LYS A 351 31.40 -36.54 -25.74
C LYS A 351 32.28 -35.41 -25.20
N TYR A 352 31.82 -34.16 -25.27
CA TYR A 352 32.61 -32.98 -24.91
C TYR A 352 32.13 -32.27 -23.64
N LEU A 353 30.99 -32.65 -23.06
CA LEU A 353 30.42 -32.00 -21.86
C LEU A 353 31.39 -32.02 -20.68
N SER A 354 31.98 -33.17 -20.36
CA SER A 354 32.93 -33.31 -19.25
C SER A 354 34.16 -32.43 -19.43
N ARG A 355 34.78 -32.47 -20.61
CA ARG A 355 35.94 -31.62 -20.97
C ARG A 355 35.59 -30.14 -20.99
N TYR A 356 34.41 -29.78 -21.47
CA TYR A 356 33.91 -28.41 -21.45
C TYR A 356 33.75 -27.88 -20.02
N ILE A 357 33.15 -28.68 -19.12
CA ILE A 357 32.96 -28.32 -17.71
C ILE A 357 34.31 -28.17 -17.01
N VAL A 358 35.21 -29.14 -17.14
CA VAL A 358 36.56 -29.10 -16.52
C VAL A 358 37.35 -27.89 -17.01
N HIS A 359 37.35 -27.63 -18.33
CA HIS A 359 38.04 -26.48 -18.90
C HIS A 359 37.49 -25.17 -18.34
N ARG A 360 36.16 -25.01 -18.24
CA ARG A 360 35.55 -23.79 -17.66
C ARG A 360 35.84 -23.59 -16.19
N ILE A 361 35.97 -24.67 -15.41
CA ILE A 361 36.29 -24.61 -13.98
C ILE A 361 37.76 -24.19 -13.78
N GLN A 362 38.70 -24.73 -14.57
CA GLN A 362 40.14 -24.54 -14.35
C GLN A 362 40.71 -23.25 -14.95
N THR A 363 40.23 -22.78 -16.09
CA THR A 363 40.95 -21.74 -16.87
C THR A 363 40.45 -20.31 -16.70
N ASN A 364 39.24 -20.10 -16.19
CA ASN A 364 38.57 -18.82 -16.41
C ASN A 364 38.69 -17.86 -15.21
N LYS A 365 39.91 -17.35 -14.95
CA LYS A 365 40.19 -16.29 -13.95
C LYS A 365 39.22 -15.10 -14.06
N TRP A 366 38.78 -14.77 -15.27
CA TRP A 366 37.81 -13.71 -15.55
C TRP A 366 36.40 -13.96 -14.99
N MET A 367 36.01 -15.22 -14.75
CA MET A 367 34.74 -15.50 -14.06
C MET A 367 34.76 -15.06 -12.60
N TYR A 368 35.92 -15.16 -11.93
CA TYR A 368 36.09 -14.68 -10.57
C TYR A 368 36.05 -13.15 -10.53
N VAL A 369 36.72 -12.47 -11.47
CA VAL A 369 36.67 -11.01 -11.62
C VAL A 369 35.24 -10.51 -11.87
N TYR A 370 34.52 -11.14 -12.79
CA TYR A 370 33.10 -10.83 -13.04
C TYR A 370 32.24 -11.01 -11.78
N SER A 371 32.43 -12.12 -11.05
CA SER A 371 31.70 -12.38 -9.81
C SER A 371 32.04 -11.35 -8.74
N TRP A 372 33.30 -10.95 -8.61
CA TRP A 372 33.75 -9.94 -7.65
C TRP A 372 33.14 -8.58 -7.99
N TYR A 373 33.22 -8.13 -9.25
CA TYR A 373 32.62 -6.88 -9.72
C TYR A 373 31.13 -6.79 -9.39
N LYS A 374 30.35 -7.85 -9.70
CA LYS A 374 28.91 -7.87 -9.40
C LYS A 374 28.65 -7.83 -7.89
N ARG A 375 29.39 -8.59 -7.08
CA ARG A 375 29.26 -8.57 -5.62
C ARG A 375 29.62 -7.22 -5.01
N PHE A 376 30.66 -6.57 -5.52
CA PHE A 376 31.05 -5.23 -5.09
C PHE A 376 29.87 -4.25 -5.27
N TRP A 377 29.26 -4.22 -6.46
CA TRP A 377 28.09 -3.38 -6.71
C TRP A 377 26.83 -3.79 -5.94
N GLU A 378 26.62 -5.08 -5.68
CA GLU A 378 25.55 -5.55 -4.78
C GLU A 378 25.70 -4.95 -3.37
N ILE A 379 26.92 -4.98 -2.82
CA ILE A 379 27.24 -4.46 -1.49
C ILE A 379 27.12 -2.94 -1.47
N VAL A 380 27.73 -2.23 -2.43
CA VAL A 380 27.67 -0.77 -2.51
C VAL A 380 26.23 -0.28 -2.62
N SER A 381 25.40 -0.87 -3.49
CA SER A 381 23.99 -0.51 -3.58
C SER A 381 23.25 -0.78 -2.28
N THR A 382 23.52 -1.89 -1.61
CA THR A 382 22.90 -2.22 -0.32
C THR A 382 23.28 -1.20 0.75
N LEU A 383 24.57 -0.81 0.84
CA LEU A 383 25.06 0.20 1.79
C LEU A 383 24.44 1.57 1.52
N ILE A 384 24.33 2.00 0.26
CA ILE A 384 23.68 3.27 -0.10
C ILE A 384 22.21 3.27 0.35
N VAL A 385 21.48 2.17 0.08
CA VAL A 385 20.06 2.07 0.44
C VAL A 385 19.85 2.11 1.95
N PHE A 386 20.55 1.26 2.71
CA PHE A 386 20.39 1.23 4.16
C PHE A 386 21.00 2.45 4.85
N GLY A 387 22.07 3.04 4.30
CA GLY A 387 22.64 4.29 4.76
C GLY A 387 21.65 5.45 4.61
N PHE A 388 20.98 5.56 3.45
CA PHE A 388 19.94 6.58 3.25
C PHE A 388 18.74 6.38 4.19
N ILE A 389 18.26 5.14 4.33
CA ILE A 389 17.16 4.80 5.25
C ILE A 389 17.53 5.15 6.71
N ALA A 390 18.75 4.82 7.12
CA ALA A 390 19.23 5.16 8.46
C ALA A 390 19.32 6.69 8.62
N TRP A 391 19.82 7.40 7.61
CA TRP A 391 19.95 8.85 7.67
C TRP A 391 18.60 9.55 7.83
N ILE A 392 17.60 9.24 6.99
CA ILE A 392 16.27 9.85 7.13
C ILE A 392 15.63 9.50 8.49
N GLY A 393 15.76 8.25 8.95
CA GLY A 393 15.22 7.82 10.24
C GLY A 393 15.87 8.54 11.42
N LEU A 394 17.21 8.63 11.44
CA LEU A 394 17.97 9.33 12.47
C LEU A 394 17.67 10.83 12.47
N GLU A 395 17.56 11.45 11.30
CA GLU A 395 17.26 12.88 11.20
C GLU A 395 15.89 13.21 11.79
N ILE A 396 14.85 12.42 11.45
CA ILE A 396 13.49 12.58 11.99
C ILE A 396 13.50 12.39 13.51
N ILE A 397 14.24 11.40 14.02
CA ILE A 397 14.32 11.15 15.47
C ILE A 397 15.05 12.30 16.16
N ALA A 398 16.22 12.70 15.67
CA ALA A 398 17.04 13.73 16.30
C ALA A 398 16.33 15.09 16.32
N ARG A 399 15.84 15.57 15.17
CA ARG A 399 15.13 16.85 15.08
C ARG A 399 13.75 16.80 15.72
N GLY A 400 13.07 15.66 15.61
CA GLY A 400 11.77 15.42 16.24
C GLY A 400 11.83 15.47 17.76
N LEU A 401 12.84 14.84 18.37
CA LEU A 401 13.02 14.89 19.83
C LEU A 401 13.32 16.31 20.32
N VAL A 402 14.17 17.05 19.61
CA VAL A 402 14.43 18.46 19.92
C VAL A 402 13.14 19.27 19.81
N ALA A 403 12.39 19.12 18.72
CA ALA A 403 11.13 19.83 18.52
C ALA A 403 10.08 19.53 19.61
N CYS A 404 9.97 18.27 20.04
CA CYS A 404 9.09 17.85 21.13
C CYS A 404 9.51 18.39 22.50
N SER A 405 10.80 18.65 22.72
CA SER A 405 11.34 19.15 23.99
C SER A 405 11.17 20.67 24.18
N LEU A 406 10.89 21.41 23.09
CA LEU A 406 10.69 22.85 23.14
C LEU A 406 9.39 23.22 23.85
N THR A 407 9.38 24.38 24.51
CA THR A 407 8.18 24.95 25.13
C THR A 407 7.10 25.32 24.12
N SER A 408 7.47 25.49 22.85
CA SER A 408 6.57 25.71 21.71
C SER A 408 5.94 24.41 21.16
N SER A 409 6.22 23.25 21.77
CA SER A 409 5.69 21.97 21.28
C SER A 409 4.17 21.91 21.42
N THR A 410 3.49 21.39 20.39
CA THR A 410 2.02 21.32 20.35
C THR A 410 1.48 19.90 20.47
N VAL A 411 2.34 18.94 20.85
CA VAL A 411 2.01 17.51 21.02
C VAL A 411 0.98 17.31 22.13
N GLY A 412 1.19 17.94 23.29
CA GLY A 412 0.34 17.79 24.47
C GLY A 412 -0.95 18.61 24.43
N SER A 413 -1.09 19.50 23.44
CA SER A 413 -2.25 20.36 23.30
C SER A 413 -3.27 19.76 22.33
N TYR A 414 -4.55 19.88 22.67
CA TYR A 414 -5.69 19.41 21.85
C TYR A 414 -6.55 20.59 21.37
N LEU A 415 -5.95 21.78 21.30
CA LEU A 415 -6.59 22.99 20.80
C LEU A 415 -6.57 23.04 19.27
N LYS A 416 -7.19 24.09 18.70
CA LYS A 416 -7.21 24.36 17.27
C LYS A 416 -5.78 24.33 16.70
N ASN A 417 -5.58 23.65 15.57
CA ASN A 417 -4.28 23.60 14.86
C ASN A 417 -3.07 23.15 15.70
N THR A 418 -3.25 22.17 16.59
CA THR A 418 -2.17 21.57 17.39
C THR A 418 -1.81 20.17 16.90
N THR A 419 -0.59 19.72 17.18
CA THR A 419 -0.16 18.37 16.77
C THR A 419 -0.91 17.27 17.53
N GLY A 420 -1.26 17.49 18.79
CA GLY A 420 -2.12 16.57 19.54
C GLY A 420 -3.50 16.38 18.89
N GLN A 421 -4.14 17.48 18.46
CA GLN A 421 -5.40 17.41 17.73
C GLN A 421 -5.25 16.71 16.36
N ALA A 422 -4.18 17.00 15.62
CA ALA A 422 -3.90 16.34 14.35
C ALA A 422 -3.69 14.82 14.52
N THR A 423 -3.10 14.39 15.64
CA THR A 423 -2.94 12.98 16.00
C THR A 423 -4.30 12.31 16.21
N LEU A 424 -5.21 12.95 16.95
CA LEU A 424 -6.56 12.44 17.18
C LEU A 424 -7.37 12.33 15.87
N ASN A 425 -7.32 13.35 15.03
CA ASN A 425 -7.97 13.33 13.72
C ASN A 425 -7.43 12.20 12.84
N THR A 426 -6.11 12.00 12.86
CA THR A 426 -5.45 10.92 12.11
C THR A 426 -5.90 9.54 12.60
N LEU A 427 -5.98 9.32 13.92
CA LEU A 427 -6.47 8.07 14.51
C LEU A 427 -7.94 7.81 14.18
N LEU A 428 -8.79 8.84 14.29
CA LEU A 428 -10.20 8.77 13.95
C LEU A 428 -10.39 8.41 12.47
N LEU A 429 -9.62 9.05 11.59
CA LEU A 429 -9.63 8.80 10.16
C LEU A 429 -9.26 7.36 9.83
N ILE A 430 -8.19 6.82 10.43
CA ILE A 430 -7.77 5.42 10.25
C ILE A 430 -8.88 4.47 10.70
N LEU A 431 -9.42 4.69 11.89
CA LEU A 431 -10.41 3.82 12.51
C LEU A 431 -11.66 3.72 11.63
N VAL A 432 -12.25 4.87 11.26
CA VAL A 432 -13.48 4.89 10.45
C VAL A 432 -13.22 4.36 9.04
N SER A 433 -12.07 4.72 8.43
CA SER A 433 -11.71 4.23 7.09
C SER A 433 -11.58 2.72 7.05
N ILE A 434 -10.98 2.08 8.07
CA ILE A 434 -10.87 0.62 8.12
C ILE A 434 -12.20 -0.07 8.36
N ILE A 435 -13.00 0.43 9.29
CA ILE A 435 -14.31 -0.16 9.61
C ILE A 435 -15.18 -0.24 8.36
N LEU A 436 -15.10 0.76 7.48
CA LEU A 436 -15.87 0.81 6.24
C LEU A 436 -15.17 0.07 5.08
N SER A 437 -13.85 0.25 4.89
CA SER A 437 -13.14 -0.29 3.72
C SER A 437 -12.83 -1.78 3.81
N LEU A 438 -12.57 -2.34 5.01
CA LEU A 438 -12.26 -3.77 5.19
C LEU A 438 -13.41 -4.68 4.72
N PRO A 439 -14.67 -4.51 5.17
CA PRO A 439 -15.75 -5.37 4.71
C PRO A 439 -16.01 -5.22 3.21
N LEU A 440 -15.98 -3.99 2.68
CA LEU A 440 -16.14 -3.73 1.25
C LEU A 440 -15.06 -4.45 0.42
N SER A 441 -13.80 -4.26 0.77
CA SER A 441 -12.66 -4.89 0.08
C SER A 441 -12.71 -6.41 0.16
N LEU A 442 -13.10 -6.96 1.31
CA LEU A 442 -13.22 -8.40 1.51
C LEU A 442 -14.34 -9.01 0.66
N ILE A 443 -15.50 -8.35 0.55
CA ILE A 443 -16.61 -8.82 -0.28
C ILE A 443 -16.20 -8.84 -1.76
N ILE A 444 -15.54 -7.79 -2.25
CA ILE A 444 -15.07 -7.70 -3.65
C ILE A 444 -13.98 -8.74 -3.92
N ALA A 445 -13.04 -8.92 -2.98
CA ALA A 445 -11.97 -9.92 -3.10
C ALA A 445 -12.51 -11.37 -3.12
N ILE A 446 -13.51 -11.67 -2.29
CA ILE A 446 -14.23 -12.96 -2.32
C ILE A 446 -14.91 -13.15 -3.68
N TRP A 447 -15.54 -12.12 -4.23
CA TRP A 447 -16.15 -12.21 -5.55
C TRP A 447 -15.12 -12.56 -6.63
N LEU A 448 -14.00 -11.82 -6.67
CA LEU A 448 -12.93 -12.00 -7.65
C LEU A 448 -12.26 -13.37 -7.58
N ASN A 449 -12.05 -13.89 -6.37
CA ASN A 449 -11.36 -15.15 -6.18
C ASN A 449 -12.30 -16.35 -6.31
N GLU A 450 -13.51 -16.26 -5.74
CA GLU A 450 -14.39 -17.40 -5.61
C GLU A 450 -15.55 -17.35 -6.62
N TYR A 451 -16.24 -16.24 -6.82
CA TYR A 451 -17.49 -16.21 -7.60
C TYR A 451 -17.32 -15.84 -9.09
N ALA A 452 -16.20 -15.21 -9.47
CA ALA A 452 -15.95 -14.73 -10.81
C ALA A 452 -15.61 -15.86 -11.81
N LYS A 453 -16.63 -16.57 -12.30
CA LYS A 453 -16.49 -17.68 -13.26
C LYS A 453 -16.09 -17.21 -14.67
N ASN A 454 -16.61 -16.07 -15.13
CA ASN A 454 -16.32 -15.55 -16.46
C ASN A 454 -14.96 -14.83 -16.47
N LYS A 455 -13.97 -15.42 -17.16
CA LYS A 455 -12.62 -14.87 -17.28
C LYS A 455 -12.61 -13.46 -17.88
N LYS A 456 -13.54 -13.12 -18.79
CA LYS A 456 -13.62 -11.77 -19.38
C LYS A 456 -14.07 -10.75 -18.34
N ILE A 457 -15.20 -11.00 -17.66
CA ILE A 457 -15.73 -10.09 -16.62
C ILE A 457 -14.71 -9.92 -15.48
N LYS A 458 -14.08 -11.02 -15.02
CA LYS A 458 -13.02 -10.95 -14.02
C LYS A 458 -11.88 -10.03 -14.48
N LYS A 459 -11.40 -10.19 -15.72
CA LYS A 459 -10.35 -9.33 -16.29
C LYS A 459 -10.78 -7.87 -16.41
N THR A 460 -12.03 -7.60 -16.79
CA THR A 460 -12.57 -6.24 -16.88
C THR A 460 -12.61 -5.56 -15.51
N ILE A 461 -13.14 -6.22 -14.49
CA ILE A 461 -13.19 -5.63 -13.13
C ILE A 461 -11.77 -5.48 -12.56
N LEU A 462 -10.88 -6.45 -12.80
CA LEU A 462 -9.47 -6.32 -12.44
C LEU A 462 -8.81 -5.13 -13.15
N PHE A 463 -9.10 -4.91 -14.43
CA PHE A 463 -8.61 -3.72 -15.16
C PHE A 463 -9.06 -2.43 -14.47
N PHE A 464 -10.33 -2.31 -14.08
CA PHE A 464 -10.83 -1.14 -13.36
C PHE A 464 -10.21 -0.97 -11.97
N ILE A 465 -10.04 -2.06 -11.22
CA ILE A 465 -9.39 -2.05 -9.90
C ILE A 465 -7.91 -1.63 -10.03
N ASP A 466 -7.17 -2.22 -10.96
CA ASP A 466 -5.76 -1.92 -11.19
C ASP A 466 -5.59 -0.47 -11.73
N SER A 467 -6.53 -0.01 -12.56
CA SER A 467 -6.59 1.36 -13.04
C SER A 467 -6.83 2.36 -11.91
N LEU A 468 -7.86 2.15 -11.09
CA LEU A 468 -8.18 3.00 -9.93
C LEU A 468 -7.01 3.01 -8.93
N GLY A 469 -6.35 1.87 -8.71
CA GLY A 469 -5.20 1.77 -7.81
C GLY A 469 -3.94 2.49 -8.28
N SER A 470 -3.87 2.91 -9.54
CA SER A 470 -2.73 3.66 -10.08
C SER A 470 -3.03 5.13 -10.29
N THR A 471 -4.31 5.53 -10.25
CA THR A 471 -4.73 6.92 -10.35
C THR A 471 -3.99 7.78 -9.32
N PRO A 472 -3.37 8.90 -9.73
CA PRO A 472 -2.72 9.83 -8.81
C PRO A 472 -3.63 10.28 -7.67
N SER A 473 -3.08 10.35 -6.45
CA SER A 473 -3.86 10.62 -5.24
C SER A 473 -4.51 12.01 -5.24
N ILE A 474 -3.92 12.99 -5.95
CA ILE A 474 -4.50 14.33 -6.13
C ILE A 474 -5.85 14.31 -6.85
N ILE A 475 -6.03 13.38 -7.80
CA ILE A 475 -7.25 13.25 -8.60
C ILE A 475 -8.42 12.78 -7.71
N PHE A 476 -8.15 11.87 -6.77
CA PHE A 476 -9.12 11.51 -5.75
C PHE A 476 -9.46 12.68 -4.83
N GLY A 477 -8.47 13.50 -4.47
CA GLY A 477 -8.71 14.71 -3.67
C GLY A 477 -9.61 15.72 -4.36
N MET A 478 -9.38 15.95 -5.66
CA MET A 478 -10.20 16.80 -6.51
C MET A 478 -11.63 16.27 -6.60
N PHE A 479 -11.78 14.98 -6.88
CA PHE A 479 -13.11 14.34 -6.87
C PHE A 479 -13.80 14.49 -5.50
N GLY A 480 -13.09 14.21 -4.41
CA GLY A 480 -13.64 14.29 -3.06
C GLY A 480 -14.09 15.70 -2.70
N LEU A 481 -13.35 16.72 -3.13
CA LEU A 481 -13.72 18.12 -2.96
C LEU A 481 -15.00 18.44 -3.73
N VAL A 482 -15.05 18.20 -5.03
CA VAL A 482 -16.22 18.62 -5.83
C VAL A 482 -17.45 17.77 -5.49
N PHE A 483 -17.29 16.46 -5.31
CA PHE A 483 -18.43 15.58 -5.07
C PHE A 483 -18.93 15.66 -3.62
N PHE A 484 -18.09 15.39 -2.62
CA PHE A 484 -18.58 15.32 -1.23
C PHE A 484 -18.82 16.70 -0.62
N ILE A 485 -18.01 17.70 -0.97
CA ILE A 485 -18.14 19.05 -0.40
C ILE A 485 -19.03 19.90 -1.29
N GLU A 486 -18.64 20.18 -2.53
CA GLU A 486 -19.35 21.16 -3.36
C GLU A 486 -20.73 20.66 -3.81
N THR A 487 -20.89 19.36 -4.12
CA THR A 487 -22.21 18.81 -4.54
C THR A 487 -23.05 18.38 -3.35
N CYS A 488 -22.51 17.52 -2.48
CA CYS A 488 -23.29 16.93 -1.39
C CYS A 488 -23.37 17.82 -0.14
N GLY A 489 -22.55 18.88 -0.03
CA GLY A 489 -22.56 19.79 1.12
C GLY A 489 -22.14 19.13 2.44
N ILE A 490 -21.32 18.06 2.41
CA ILE A 490 -20.92 17.29 3.60
C ILE A 490 -19.82 18.02 4.38
N ALA A 491 -20.10 19.24 4.84
CA ALA A 491 -19.22 20.02 5.70
C ALA A 491 -20.02 20.97 6.60
N ALA A 492 -19.45 21.33 7.75
CA ALA A 492 -20.08 22.28 8.68
C ALA A 492 -20.31 23.68 8.05
N GLY A 493 -19.57 24.02 7.00
CA GLY A 493 -19.73 25.25 6.20
C GLY A 493 -20.53 25.06 4.90
N GLY A 494 -21.30 23.98 4.78
CA GLY A 494 -22.04 23.66 3.55
C GLY A 494 -21.12 23.36 2.36
N HIS A 495 -21.43 23.93 1.20
CA HIS A 495 -20.76 23.65 -0.08
C HIS A 495 -19.34 24.23 -0.20
N MET A 496 -18.92 25.08 0.73
CA MET A 496 -17.62 25.77 0.71
C MET A 496 -16.70 25.35 1.88
N GLY A 497 -17.19 24.48 2.78
CA GLY A 497 -16.47 24.05 3.97
C GLY A 497 -15.40 22.99 3.71
N LYS A 498 -14.63 22.63 4.74
CA LYS A 498 -13.79 21.43 4.77
C LYS A 498 -14.30 20.48 5.86
N SER A 499 -14.10 19.19 5.68
CA SER A 499 -14.74 18.15 6.50
C SER A 499 -13.91 16.89 6.61
N LEU A 500 -13.68 16.44 7.84
CA LEU A 500 -12.99 15.17 8.11
C LEU A 500 -13.75 13.98 7.50
N LEU A 501 -15.08 14.01 7.48
CA LEU A 501 -15.92 12.96 6.90
C LEU A 501 -15.71 12.86 5.38
N ALA A 502 -15.68 14.00 4.69
CA ALA A 502 -15.38 14.03 3.26
C ALA A 502 -13.97 13.46 2.98
N GLY A 503 -13.01 13.76 3.85
CA GLY A 503 -11.67 13.16 3.80
C GLY A 503 -11.67 11.64 4.01
N ILE A 504 -12.42 11.14 4.99
CA ILE A 504 -12.55 9.70 5.24
C ILE A 504 -13.17 8.98 4.04
N LEU A 505 -14.27 9.50 3.48
CA LEU A 505 -14.93 8.92 2.30
C LEU A 505 -14.00 8.90 1.09
N THR A 506 -13.23 9.98 0.90
CA THR A 506 -12.24 10.06 -0.19
C THR A 506 -11.12 9.03 0.00
N ILE A 507 -10.58 8.90 1.21
CA ILE A 507 -9.56 7.89 1.53
C ILE A 507 -10.08 6.47 1.30
N ILE A 508 -11.34 6.18 1.65
CA ILE A 508 -11.93 4.87 1.39
C ILE A 508 -11.85 4.54 -0.10
N ILE A 509 -12.17 5.49 -0.99
CA ILE A 509 -12.07 5.29 -2.45
C ILE A 509 -10.62 5.05 -2.87
N VAL A 510 -9.67 5.83 -2.35
CA VAL A 510 -8.23 5.73 -2.65
C VAL A 510 -7.68 4.35 -2.29
N ILE A 511 -8.01 3.81 -1.11
CA ILE A 511 -7.41 2.56 -0.61
C ILE A 511 -8.11 1.31 -1.13
N LEU A 512 -9.41 1.39 -1.45
CA LEU A 512 -10.26 0.27 -1.86
C LEU A 512 -9.63 -0.67 -2.91
N PRO A 513 -9.03 -0.20 -4.02
CA PRO A 513 -8.51 -1.09 -5.05
C PRO A 513 -7.31 -1.90 -4.54
N THR A 514 -6.39 -1.21 -3.86
CA THR A 514 -5.16 -1.83 -3.35
C THR A 514 -5.46 -2.79 -2.20
N PHE A 515 -6.40 -2.43 -1.33
CA PHE A 515 -6.81 -3.28 -0.22
C PHE A 515 -7.53 -4.54 -0.74
N THR A 516 -8.44 -4.39 -1.70
CA THR A 516 -9.11 -5.49 -2.40
C THR A 516 -8.09 -6.45 -3.03
N ARG A 517 -7.06 -5.91 -3.71
CA ARG A 517 -6.02 -6.72 -4.34
C ARG A 517 -5.18 -7.51 -3.34
N MET A 518 -4.78 -6.90 -2.23
CA MET A 518 -4.00 -7.58 -1.19
C MET A 518 -4.81 -8.69 -0.51
N ILE A 519 -6.10 -8.46 -0.24
CA ILE A 519 -7.00 -9.50 0.29
C ILE A 519 -7.20 -10.61 -0.75
N GLN A 520 -7.40 -10.27 -2.03
CA GLN A 520 -7.54 -11.24 -3.11
C GLN A 520 -6.32 -12.16 -3.21
N GLN A 521 -5.10 -11.60 -3.19
CA GLN A 521 -3.86 -12.38 -3.21
C GLN A 521 -3.76 -13.33 -2.00
N SER A 522 -4.21 -12.88 -0.83
CA SER A 522 -4.26 -13.71 0.39
C SER A 522 -5.23 -14.89 0.25
N LEU A 523 -6.35 -14.71 -0.46
CA LEU A 523 -7.31 -15.77 -0.75
C LEU A 523 -6.81 -16.73 -1.85
N GLU A 524 -6.11 -16.20 -2.85
CA GLU A 524 -5.55 -16.94 -3.98
C GLU A 524 -4.38 -17.84 -3.56
N ALA A 525 -3.61 -17.44 -2.53
CA ALA A 525 -2.51 -18.23 -1.98
C ALA A 525 -2.95 -19.57 -1.34
N ILE A 526 -4.24 -19.74 -1.04
CA ILE A 526 -4.77 -20.98 -0.46
C ILE A 526 -4.85 -22.06 -1.56
N PRO A 527 -4.31 -23.27 -1.33
CA PRO A 527 -4.34 -24.35 -2.32
C PRO A 527 -5.76 -24.71 -2.82
N MET A 528 -5.87 -25.06 -4.11
CA MET A 528 -7.15 -25.46 -4.71
C MET A 528 -7.71 -26.76 -4.11
N SER A 529 -6.83 -27.67 -3.68
CA SER A 529 -7.20 -28.96 -3.07
C SER A 529 -8.13 -28.82 -1.86
N ILE A 530 -7.98 -27.77 -1.05
CA ILE A 530 -8.84 -27.49 0.10
C ILE A 530 -10.29 -27.21 -0.35
N ARG A 531 -10.45 -26.52 -1.48
CA ARG A 531 -11.75 -26.21 -2.05
C ARG A 531 -12.42 -27.48 -2.59
N GLU A 532 -11.65 -28.26 -3.36
CA GLU A 532 -12.11 -29.51 -3.96
C GLU A 532 -12.52 -30.54 -2.90
N ASN A 533 -11.70 -30.72 -1.85
CA ASN A 533 -11.99 -31.61 -0.73
C ASN A 533 -13.28 -31.19 0.00
N SER A 534 -13.49 -29.89 0.23
CA SER A 534 -14.71 -29.40 0.87
C SER A 534 -15.95 -29.65 0.01
N TYR A 535 -15.86 -29.44 -1.30
CA TYR A 535 -16.96 -29.71 -2.23
C TYR A 535 -17.24 -31.21 -2.36
N ALA A 536 -16.22 -32.06 -2.31
CA ALA A 536 -16.36 -33.52 -2.30
C ALA A 536 -17.12 -34.02 -1.06
N LEU A 537 -16.98 -33.33 0.09
CA LEU A 537 -17.76 -33.59 1.30
C LEU A 537 -19.20 -33.05 1.24
N GLY A 538 -19.64 -32.52 0.09
CA GLY A 538 -20.99 -31.97 -0.09
C GLY A 538 -21.22 -30.61 0.54
N ASN A 539 -20.16 -29.89 0.94
CA ASN A 539 -20.31 -28.57 1.52
C ASN A 539 -20.61 -27.50 0.46
N SER A 540 -21.48 -26.55 0.81
CA SER A 540 -21.75 -25.39 -0.04
C SER A 540 -20.52 -24.49 -0.20
N LYS A 541 -20.49 -23.72 -1.29
CA LYS A 541 -19.43 -22.75 -1.57
C LYS A 541 -19.29 -21.68 -0.48
N TRP A 542 -20.38 -21.07 -0.06
CA TRP A 542 -20.36 -20.11 1.04
C TRP A 542 -19.85 -20.72 2.36
N TYR A 543 -20.23 -21.96 2.66
CA TYR A 543 -19.71 -22.68 3.82
C TYR A 543 -18.19 -22.85 3.73
N THR A 544 -17.70 -23.33 2.59
CA THR A 544 -16.26 -23.49 2.30
C THR A 544 -15.51 -22.17 2.49
N ILE A 545 -16.05 -21.07 1.95
CA ILE A 545 -15.47 -19.72 2.09
C ILE A 545 -15.40 -19.31 3.55
N LYS A 546 -16.52 -19.36 4.27
CA LYS A 546 -16.64 -18.87 5.64
C LYS A 546 -15.84 -19.71 6.65
N LYS A 547 -15.82 -21.04 6.49
CA LYS A 547 -15.27 -21.96 7.48
C LYS A 547 -13.87 -22.48 7.15
N LEU A 548 -13.47 -22.51 5.89
CA LEU A 548 -12.16 -23.06 5.50
C LEU A 548 -11.25 -21.98 4.92
N ILE A 549 -11.74 -21.17 3.97
CA ILE A 549 -10.91 -20.21 3.25
C ILE A 549 -10.58 -18.98 4.12
N LEU A 550 -11.60 -18.28 4.64
CA LEU A 550 -11.38 -17.08 5.46
C LEU A 550 -10.53 -17.36 6.72
N PRO A 551 -10.73 -18.47 7.45
CA PRO A 551 -9.88 -18.81 8.60
C PRO A 551 -8.47 -19.24 8.25
N GLN A 552 -8.15 -19.55 6.99
CA GLN A 552 -6.78 -19.78 6.54
C GLN A 552 -6.14 -18.48 6.01
N ALA A 553 -6.94 -17.61 5.38
CA ALA A 553 -6.48 -16.32 4.85
C ALA A 553 -6.28 -15.24 5.92
N TYR A 554 -6.73 -15.44 7.17
CA TYR A 554 -6.73 -14.38 8.20
C TYR A 554 -5.38 -13.71 8.42
N LYS A 555 -4.26 -14.45 8.37
CA LYS A 555 -2.92 -13.86 8.52
C LYS A 555 -2.63 -12.87 7.40
N GLY A 556 -2.99 -13.24 6.17
CA GLY A 556 -2.88 -12.37 5.00
C GLY A 556 -3.82 -11.17 5.08
N ILE A 557 -5.05 -11.35 5.56
CA ILE A 557 -6.03 -10.26 5.75
C ILE A 557 -5.58 -9.27 6.83
N ILE A 558 -5.05 -9.73 7.97
CA ILE A 558 -4.52 -8.85 9.01
C ILE A 558 -3.30 -8.10 8.47
N SER A 559 -2.37 -8.79 7.80
CA SER A 559 -1.21 -8.16 7.18
C SER A 559 -1.60 -7.11 6.14
N SER A 560 -2.58 -7.39 5.28
CA SER A 560 -3.06 -6.43 4.27
C SER A 560 -3.74 -5.23 4.92
N THR A 561 -4.44 -5.44 6.04
CA THR A 561 -5.06 -4.37 6.82
C THR A 561 -4.00 -3.43 7.38
N ILE A 562 -2.92 -3.95 7.97
CA ILE A 562 -1.85 -3.14 8.57
C ILE A 562 -1.11 -2.33 7.51
N ILE A 563 -0.80 -2.94 6.36
CA ILE A 563 -0.20 -2.23 5.22
C ILE A 563 -1.15 -1.12 4.73
N THR A 564 -2.45 -1.38 4.71
CA THR A 564 -3.46 -0.38 4.34
C THR A 564 -3.52 0.77 5.35
N VAL A 565 -3.41 0.52 6.67
CA VAL A 565 -3.27 1.60 7.66
C VAL A 565 -2.06 2.48 7.35
N GLY A 566 -0.90 1.85 7.10
CA GLY A 566 0.32 2.58 6.74
C GLY A 566 0.13 3.46 5.51
N ARG A 567 -0.66 3.00 4.52
CA ARG A 567 -1.02 3.81 3.35
C ARG A 567 -1.95 4.96 3.71
N ILE A 568 -3.01 4.73 4.49
CA ILE A 568 -3.93 5.78 4.96
C ILE A 568 -3.15 6.91 5.66
N LEU A 569 -2.22 6.55 6.53
CA LEU A 569 -1.34 7.49 7.23
C LEU A 569 -0.43 8.29 6.30
N ALA A 570 0.00 7.68 5.20
CA ALA A 570 0.90 8.28 4.24
C ALA A 570 0.18 9.14 3.18
N GLU A 571 -1.14 9.00 3.04
CA GLU A 571 -1.92 9.81 2.11
C GLU A 571 -2.04 11.24 2.63
N THR A 572 -1.81 12.21 1.73
CA THR A 572 -1.85 13.64 2.06
C THR A 572 -2.68 14.41 1.05
N ALA A 573 -2.43 14.21 -0.25
CA ALA A 573 -3.11 14.91 -1.33
C ALA A 573 -4.65 14.87 -1.24
N PRO A 574 -5.30 13.70 -1.06
CA PRO A 574 -6.75 13.66 -0.97
C PRO A 574 -7.29 14.37 0.27
N LEU A 575 -6.56 14.30 1.39
CA LEU A 575 -6.99 14.84 2.67
C LEU A 575 -6.82 16.35 2.78
N TYR A 576 -5.79 16.88 2.16
CA TYR A 576 -5.57 18.30 2.09
C TYR A 576 -6.76 19.03 1.41
N LEU A 577 -7.22 18.52 0.26
CA LEU A 577 -8.33 19.14 -0.48
C LEU A 577 -9.69 18.98 0.21
N THR A 578 -9.86 17.94 1.03
CA THR A 578 -11.16 17.57 1.61
C THR A 578 -11.26 17.88 3.10
N ALA A 579 -10.39 17.29 3.92
CA ALA A 579 -10.33 17.51 5.36
C ALA A 579 -9.71 18.87 5.73
N GLY A 580 -8.87 19.42 4.85
CA GLY A 580 -8.28 20.76 4.97
C GLY A 580 -6.92 20.81 5.69
N LEU A 581 -6.36 22.02 5.73
CA LEU A 581 -5.10 22.36 6.43
C LEU A 581 -5.32 22.94 7.82
N SER A 582 -6.56 22.97 8.32
CA SER A 582 -6.86 23.42 9.67
C SER A 582 -7.67 22.38 10.42
N SER A 583 -7.58 22.42 11.75
CA SER A 583 -8.34 21.57 12.66
C SER A 583 -9.23 22.43 13.53
N SER A 584 -10.48 22.03 13.73
CA SER A 584 -11.31 22.56 14.81
C SER A 584 -10.84 22.05 16.17
N SER A 585 -11.14 22.81 17.24
CA SER A 585 -10.89 22.38 18.62
C SER A 585 -11.81 21.24 19.07
N LYS A 586 -13.04 21.19 18.55
CA LYS A 586 -13.97 20.08 18.78
C LYS A 586 -13.73 18.99 17.75
N ILE A 587 -13.59 17.74 18.21
CA ILE A 587 -13.52 16.56 17.34
C ILE A 587 -14.94 16.29 16.83
N ALA A 588 -15.18 16.60 15.56
CA ALA A 588 -16.44 16.28 14.89
C ALA A 588 -16.17 15.93 13.43
N LEU A 589 -16.91 14.95 12.92
CA LEU A 589 -16.71 14.44 11.56
C LEU A 589 -16.99 15.50 10.47
N LEU A 590 -17.92 16.42 10.70
CA LEU A 590 -18.28 17.46 9.73
C LEU A 590 -17.36 18.69 9.76
N ASN A 591 -16.52 18.81 10.78
CA ASN A 591 -15.59 19.93 10.91
C ASN A 591 -14.29 19.67 10.14
N PRO A 592 -13.52 20.74 9.82
CA PRO A 592 -12.17 20.59 9.30
C PRO A 592 -11.28 19.78 10.24
N GLY A 593 -10.57 18.82 9.66
CA GLY A 593 -9.78 17.83 10.40
C GLY A 593 -8.42 17.64 9.77
N GLN A 594 -7.50 18.58 10.02
CA GLN A 594 -6.10 18.42 9.66
C GLN A 594 -5.52 17.13 10.29
N THR A 595 -4.83 16.35 9.47
CA THR A 595 -4.10 15.14 9.86
C THR A 595 -2.63 15.47 10.10
N LEU A 596 -1.86 14.53 10.64
CA LEU A 596 -0.44 14.75 10.87
C LEU A 596 0.33 15.06 9.57
N THR A 597 0.02 14.38 8.47
CA THR A 597 0.68 14.64 7.18
C THR A 597 0.23 15.95 6.55
N THR A 598 -1.06 16.27 6.59
CA THR A 598 -1.54 17.58 6.12
C THR A 598 -1.09 18.72 7.01
N ARG A 599 -0.72 18.45 8.27
CA ARG A 599 -0.06 19.41 9.17
C ARG A 599 1.35 19.74 8.73
N ILE A 600 2.16 18.75 8.37
CA ILE A 600 3.50 19.00 7.82
C ILE A 600 3.39 19.89 6.58
N TYR A 601 2.43 19.60 5.70
CA TYR A 601 2.21 20.39 4.49
C TYR A 601 1.68 21.81 4.77
N ALA A 602 0.75 21.97 5.72
CA ALA A 602 0.18 23.28 6.08
C ALA A 602 1.23 24.31 6.52
N GLN A 603 2.28 23.83 7.19
CA GLN A 603 3.34 24.68 7.74
C GLN A 603 4.18 25.38 6.67
N LEU A 604 4.12 24.92 5.41
CA LEU A 604 4.78 25.60 4.28
C LEU A 604 4.16 26.96 3.95
N PHE A 605 2.89 27.16 4.31
CA PHE A 605 2.14 28.38 4.03
C PHE A 605 2.09 29.34 5.22
N ASN A 606 2.79 29.01 6.31
CA ASN A 606 2.89 29.89 7.48
C ASN A 606 4.11 30.80 7.38
N ASN A 607 3.93 32.06 7.80
CA ASN A 607 4.97 33.09 7.69
C ASN A 607 6.13 32.92 8.69
N ASN A 608 5.92 32.21 9.80
CA ASN A 608 6.95 32.00 10.84
C ASN A 608 7.81 30.78 10.53
N ALA A 609 8.90 30.97 9.78
CA ALA A 609 9.71 29.85 9.27
C ALA A 609 10.33 28.95 10.36
N SER A 610 10.80 29.52 11.48
CA SER A 610 11.46 28.73 12.54
C SER A 610 10.46 27.87 13.33
N GLU A 611 9.34 28.47 13.72
CA GLU A 611 8.26 27.78 14.44
C GLU A 611 7.59 26.71 13.56
N SER A 612 7.34 27.05 12.28
CA SER A 612 6.73 26.12 11.33
C SER A 612 7.60 24.89 11.09
N LEU A 613 8.92 25.06 10.94
CA LEU A 613 9.87 23.96 10.81
C LEU A 613 9.88 23.04 12.05
N ASN A 614 9.85 23.61 13.26
CA ASN A 614 9.78 22.81 14.47
C ASN A 614 8.50 21.96 14.50
N ILE A 615 7.35 22.54 14.15
CA ILE A 615 6.08 21.82 14.08
C ILE A 615 6.10 20.71 13.00
N MET A 616 6.77 20.95 11.87
CA MET A 616 6.93 19.94 10.81
C MET A 616 7.73 18.73 11.30
N TRP A 617 8.87 18.95 11.97
CA TRP A 617 9.69 17.88 12.54
C TRP A 617 8.98 17.15 13.69
N GLU A 618 8.27 17.89 14.55
CA GLU A 618 7.41 17.34 15.62
C GLU A 618 6.34 16.40 15.02
N SER A 619 5.63 16.85 13.98
CA SER A 619 4.59 16.07 13.32
C SER A 619 5.17 14.85 12.59
N ALA A 620 6.30 15.01 11.89
CA ALA A 620 6.98 13.90 11.20
C ALA A 620 7.43 12.80 12.18
N PHE A 621 7.91 13.20 13.36
CA PHE A 621 8.32 12.29 14.42
C PHE A 621 7.15 11.46 14.96
N ILE A 622 6.01 12.09 15.24
CA ILE A 622 4.82 11.36 15.70
C ILE A 622 4.31 10.40 14.63
N VAL A 623 4.32 10.79 13.35
CA VAL A 623 3.94 9.87 12.28
C VAL A 623 4.90 8.68 12.21
N LEU A 624 6.21 8.91 12.34
CA LEU A 624 7.19 7.82 12.36
C LEU A 624 6.93 6.85 13.52
N ILE A 625 6.64 7.36 14.73
CA ILE A 625 6.27 6.54 15.89
C ILE A 625 5.02 5.72 15.59
N LEU A 626 3.99 6.35 15.00
CA LEU A 626 2.72 5.69 14.69
C LEU A 626 2.91 4.57 13.65
N VAL A 627 3.73 4.80 12.61
CA VAL A 627 4.10 3.78 11.61
C VAL A 627 4.86 2.63 12.26
N ILE A 628 5.85 2.90 13.11
CA ILE A 628 6.60 1.87 13.84
C ILE A 628 5.67 1.07 14.75
N ALA A 629 4.80 1.75 15.50
CA ALA A 629 3.83 1.12 16.39
C ALA A 629 2.91 0.15 15.63
N LEU A 630 2.40 0.54 14.46
CA LEU A 630 1.56 -0.33 13.62
C LEU A 630 2.28 -1.59 13.13
N ILE A 631 3.55 -1.45 12.75
CA ILE A 631 4.35 -2.58 12.27
C ILE A 631 4.68 -3.52 13.43
N LEU A 632 5.00 -2.98 14.61
CA LEU A 632 5.20 -3.76 15.83
C LEU A 632 3.92 -4.49 16.25
N ILE A 633 2.76 -3.81 16.19
CA ILE A 633 1.46 -4.45 16.42
C ILE A 633 1.27 -5.60 15.44
N GLY A 634 1.57 -5.43 14.14
CA GLY A 634 1.49 -6.54 13.19
C GLY A 634 2.40 -7.71 13.53
N TYR A 635 3.63 -7.42 13.93
CA TYR A 635 4.60 -8.43 14.29
C TYR A 635 4.18 -9.25 15.52
N VAL A 636 3.62 -8.59 16.54
CA VAL A 636 3.17 -9.23 17.78
C VAL A 636 1.80 -9.87 17.59
N PHE A 637 0.85 -9.17 16.98
CA PHE A 637 -0.56 -9.59 16.92
C PHE A 637 -0.83 -10.74 15.95
N ILE A 638 -0.14 -10.79 14.80
CA ILE A 638 -0.37 -11.84 13.79
C ILE A 638 -0.09 -13.26 14.34
N PRO A 639 1.02 -13.51 15.06
CA PRO A 639 1.27 -14.79 15.73
C PRO A 639 0.21 -15.17 16.77
N TYR A 640 -0.20 -14.23 17.64
CA TYR A 640 -1.08 -14.49 18.79
C TYR A 640 -2.58 -14.37 18.47
N TRP A 641 -2.96 -13.99 17.26
CA TRP A 641 -4.37 -13.86 16.85
C TRP A 641 -5.24 -15.11 17.11
N PRO A 642 -4.77 -16.36 16.90
CA PRO A 642 -5.57 -17.55 17.21
C PRO A 642 -6.00 -17.60 18.68
N GLU A 643 -5.08 -17.25 19.58
CA GLU A 643 -5.31 -17.23 21.03
C GLU A 643 -6.28 -16.11 21.39
N PHE A 644 -6.05 -14.91 20.86
CA PHE A 644 -6.93 -13.75 21.08
C PHE A 644 -8.35 -13.98 20.57
N LYS A 645 -8.50 -14.57 19.37
CA LYS A 645 -9.80 -14.96 18.81
C LYS A 645 -10.50 -15.98 19.70
N SER A 646 -9.77 -16.97 20.22
CA SER A 646 -10.35 -17.96 21.14
C SER A 646 -10.83 -17.34 22.44
N MET A 647 -10.11 -16.33 22.95
CA MET A 647 -10.49 -15.56 24.14
C MET A 647 -11.77 -14.75 23.90
N ILE A 648 -11.86 -14.02 22.79
CA ILE A 648 -13.07 -13.23 22.44
C ILE A 648 -14.28 -14.13 22.25
N ILE A 649 -14.13 -15.23 21.50
CA ILE A 649 -15.25 -16.16 21.27
C ILE A 649 -15.73 -16.76 22.58
N THR A 650 -14.82 -17.12 23.48
CA THR A 650 -15.15 -17.61 24.82
C THR A 650 -15.92 -16.54 25.61
N TYR A 651 -15.44 -15.29 25.63
CA TYR A 651 -16.13 -14.17 26.29
C TYR A 651 -17.52 -13.91 25.72
N TRP A 652 -17.65 -13.85 24.39
CA TRP A 652 -18.94 -13.64 23.71
C TRP A 652 -19.93 -14.78 23.92
N ASN A 653 -19.44 -16.03 23.98
CA ASN A 653 -20.28 -17.19 24.28
C ASN A 653 -20.74 -17.18 25.74
N ILE A 654 -19.87 -16.77 26.67
CA ILE A 654 -20.24 -16.56 28.08
C ILE A 654 -21.31 -15.47 28.17
N GLU A 655 -21.11 -14.31 27.53
CA GLU A 655 -22.07 -13.21 27.51
C GLU A 655 -23.42 -13.63 26.89
N LYS A 656 -23.42 -14.32 25.75
CA LYS A 656 -24.65 -14.86 25.15
C LYS A 656 -25.35 -15.88 26.03
N SER A 657 -24.61 -16.71 26.74
CA SER A 657 -25.20 -17.69 27.67
C SER A 657 -25.87 -16.98 28.84
N ILE A 658 -25.28 -15.89 29.35
CA ILE A 658 -25.85 -15.03 30.39
C ILE A 658 -27.13 -14.32 29.88
N TYR A 659 -27.13 -13.77 28.65
CA TYR A 659 -28.32 -13.13 28.08
C TYR A 659 -29.47 -14.10 27.80
N LYS A 660 -29.18 -15.29 27.25
CA LYS A 660 -30.19 -16.37 27.08
C LYS A 660 -30.76 -16.86 28.41
N PHE A 661 -29.99 -16.78 29.49
CA PHE A 661 -30.46 -17.11 30.84
C PHE A 661 -31.42 -16.07 31.40
N ASN A 662 -31.28 -14.81 30.99
CA ASN A 662 -32.10 -13.69 31.48
C ASN A 662 -33.44 -13.55 30.75
N ASP A 663 -33.53 -14.00 29.49
CA ASP A 663 -34.74 -13.91 28.65
C ASP A 663 -35.79 -15.02 28.88
N LYS A 664 -35.50 -16.04 29.71
CA LYS A 664 -36.53 -16.97 30.17
C LYS A 664 -37.27 -16.39 31.38
N ALA A 665 -37.93 -15.24 31.18
CA ALA A 665 -38.94 -14.70 32.08
C ALA A 665 -40.27 -15.44 31.85
N ASN A 666 -40.37 -16.65 32.38
CA ASN A 666 -41.63 -17.32 32.67
C ASN A 666 -41.42 -18.28 33.85
N TRP A 667 -41.14 -17.68 35.01
CA TRP A 667 -40.94 -18.38 36.28
C TRP A 667 -42.18 -18.29 37.19
N SER A 668 -43.39 -18.25 36.62
CA SER A 668 -44.66 -18.29 37.39
C SER A 668 -45.45 -19.59 37.23
N LYS A 669 -44.85 -20.63 36.65
CA LYS A 669 -45.52 -21.94 36.44
C LYS A 669 -44.74 -23.18 36.88
N TYR A 670 -43.60 -23.00 37.54
CA TYR A 670 -42.86 -24.12 38.12
C TYR A 670 -42.70 -23.88 39.61
N ASP A 671 -43.66 -24.43 40.32
CA ASP A 671 -43.71 -24.47 41.75
C ASP A 671 -42.59 -25.36 42.30
N SER A 672 -42.02 -24.89 43.41
CA SER A 672 -41.21 -25.58 44.43
C SER A 672 -40.49 -26.89 44.07
N GLN A 673 -39.19 -26.80 43.73
CA GLN A 673 -38.08 -27.44 44.46
C GLN A 673 -36.77 -27.37 43.66
N ILE A 674 -35.75 -26.75 44.27
CA ILE A 674 -34.32 -26.93 44.01
C ILE A 674 -33.80 -26.44 42.63
N TYR A 675 -33.36 -25.18 42.57
CA TYR A 675 -32.19 -24.81 41.76
C TYR A 675 -31.37 -23.72 42.47
N LYS A 676 -30.25 -24.12 43.09
CA LYS A 676 -29.20 -23.17 43.49
C LYS A 676 -28.46 -22.74 42.22
N ASN A 677 -28.25 -21.42 42.06
CA ASN A 677 -27.45 -20.81 40.99
C ASN A 677 -25.98 -21.27 41.08
N ILE A 678 -25.67 -22.44 40.51
CA ILE A 678 -24.31 -23.01 40.51
C ILE A 678 -23.81 -23.12 39.06
N LEU A 679 -22.64 -22.53 38.79
CA LEU A 679 -21.97 -22.58 37.50
C LEU A 679 -20.81 -23.59 37.61
N TYR A 680 -20.89 -24.66 36.84
CA TYR A 680 -19.92 -25.75 36.90
C TYR A 680 -18.79 -25.56 35.89
N LEU A 681 -17.53 -25.63 36.36
CA LEU A 681 -16.34 -25.57 35.52
C LEU A 681 -15.57 -26.88 35.66
N THR A 682 -15.03 -27.40 34.56
CA THR A 682 -14.11 -28.54 34.63
C THR A 682 -12.73 -28.08 35.09
N ASP A 683 -11.95 -28.99 35.69
CA ASP A 683 -10.60 -28.70 36.17
C ASP A 683 -9.69 -28.07 35.10
N HIS A 684 -9.82 -28.55 33.86
CA HIS A 684 -9.06 -28.01 32.73
C HIS A 684 -9.47 -26.56 32.39
N GLN A 685 -10.74 -26.20 32.56
CA GLN A 685 -11.25 -24.83 32.36
C GLN A 685 -10.85 -23.92 33.53
N ALA A 686 -10.91 -24.40 34.77
CA ALA A 686 -10.50 -23.66 35.97
C ALA A 686 -9.00 -23.32 35.94
N LYS A 687 -8.16 -24.26 35.50
CA LYS A 687 -6.70 -24.09 35.37
C LYS A 687 -6.33 -23.06 34.31
N LYS A 688 -7.06 -23.00 33.20
CA LYS A 688 -6.89 -21.97 32.14
C LYS A 688 -7.30 -20.57 32.59
N LEU A 689 -8.23 -20.46 33.54
CA LEU A 689 -8.69 -19.19 34.09
C LEU A 689 -7.88 -18.74 35.33
N LYS A 690 -6.84 -19.48 35.72
CA LYS A 690 -6.03 -19.25 36.94
C LYS A 690 -6.86 -19.19 38.24
N LEU A 691 -7.98 -19.92 38.28
CA LEU A 691 -8.81 -20.02 39.47
C LEU A 691 -8.24 -21.11 40.38
N LYS A 692 -8.02 -20.81 41.67
CA LYS A 692 -7.60 -21.82 42.65
C LYS A 692 -8.76 -22.75 42.98
N HIS A 693 -8.46 -24.02 43.24
CA HIS A 693 -9.46 -24.96 43.75
C HIS A 693 -10.15 -24.37 44.99
N ASN A 694 -11.48 -24.30 44.95
CA ASN A 694 -12.38 -23.78 45.99
C ASN A 694 -12.46 -22.24 46.22
N GLU A 695 -11.99 -21.38 45.31
CA GLU A 695 -12.30 -19.95 45.42
C GLU A 695 -13.73 -19.63 44.93
N LEU A 696 -14.63 -19.37 45.88
CA LEU A 696 -15.98 -18.83 45.64
C LEU A 696 -15.90 -17.37 45.18
N ILE A 697 -15.89 -17.12 43.87
CA ILE A 697 -15.94 -15.76 43.34
C ILE A 697 -17.39 -15.37 43.06
N ALA A 698 -17.95 -14.53 43.93
CA ALA A 698 -19.27 -13.94 43.74
C ALA A 698 -19.19 -12.76 42.76
N PHE A 699 -19.66 -12.93 41.52
CA PHE A 699 -19.87 -11.80 40.62
C PHE A 699 -21.14 -11.03 41.01
N LYS A 700 -21.00 -9.72 41.28
CA LYS A 700 -22.13 -8.84 41.61
C LYS A 700 -22.52 -8.04 40.37
N LYS A 701 -23.52 -8.52 39.62
CA LYS A 701 -24.29 -7.69 38.67
C LYS A 701 -25.78 -8.04 38.85
N ASN A 702 -26.60 -7.04 39.16
CA ASN A 702 -28.05 -7.14 39.40
C ASN A 702 -28.49 -8.13 40.52
N LYS A 703 -27.99 -7.94 41.75
CA LYS A 703 -28.49 -8.55 43.01
C LYS A 703 -28.59 -10.09 43.08
N LYS A 704 -28.07 -10.88 42.14
CA LYS A 704 -28.03 -12.36 42.24
C LYS A 704 -26.61 -12.87 42.47
N LYS A 705 -26.44 -13.72 43.50
CA LYS A 705 -25.19 -14.48 43.76
C LYS A 705 -25.17 -15.72 42.85
N ILE A 706 -24.08 -15.90 42.12
CA ILE A 706 -23.77 -17.12 41.37
C ILE A 706 -22.62 -17.80 42.10
N ILE A 707 -22.79 -19.08 42.44
CA ILE A 707 -21.79 -19.92 43.10
C ILE A 707 -21.06 -20.68 41.99
N VAL A 708 -19.74 -20.59 41.90
CA VAL A 708 -18.96 -21.37 40.92
C VAL A 708 -18.43 -22.61 41.62
N GLN A 709 -18.70 -23.80 41.09
CA GLN A 709 -18.25 -25.07 41.67
C GLN A 709 -17.46 -25.85 40.63
N ILE A 710 -16.25 -26.26 40.99
CA ILE A 710 -15.36 -27.02 40.11
C ILE A 710 -15.71 -28.51 40.29
N ILE A 711 -15.93 -29.24 39.20
CA ILE A 711 -16.24 -30.68 39.25
C ILE A 711 -15.40 -31.46 38.25
N ASP A 712 -15.09 -32.71 38.63
CA ASP A 712 -14.47 -33.72 37.78
C ASP A 712 -15.24 -33.97 36.47
N GLU A 713 -14.49 -34.24 35.40
CA GLU A 713 -15.03 -34.48 34.05
C GLU A 713 -16.05 -35.62 33.98
N HIS A 714 -15.89 -36.65 34.83
CA HIS A 714 -16.84 -37.75 34.93
C HIS A 714 -18.19 -37.36 35.53
N LYS A 715 -18.20 -36.44 36.51
CA LYS A 715 -19.43 -35.91 37.11
C LYS A 715 -20.11 -34.91 36.17
N MET A 716 -19.34 -34.12 35.42
CA MET A 716 -19.90 -33.24 34.39
C MET A 716 -20.62 -34.03 33.28
N LYS A 717 -20.04 -35.13 32.80
CA LYS A 717 -20.72 -36.03 31.86
C LYS A 717 -22.04 -36.58 32.40
N LYS A 718 -22.06 -36.96 33.68
CA LYS A 718 -23.27 -37.48 34.34
C LYS A 718 -24.37 -36.41 34.44
N ILE A 719 -23.99 -35.16 34.71
CA ILE A 719 -24.91 -34.00 34.75
C ILE A 719 -25.39 -33.64 33.33
N GLU A 720 -24.51 -33.73 32.32
CA GLU A 720 -24.88 -33.52 30.91
C GLU A 720 -25.84 -34.61 30.40
N ASP A 721 -25.65 -35.85 30.83
CA ASP A 721 -26.54 -36.98 30.53
C ASP A 721 -27.89 -36.86 31.26
N GLU A 722 -27.91 -36.43 32.52
CA GLU A 722 -29.15 -36.14 33.27
C GLU A 722 -29.89 -34.90 32.73
N ALA A 723 -29.19 -33.94 32.13
CA ALA A 723 -29.77 -32.75 31.50
C ALA A 723 -30.36 -32.98 30.10
N GLN A 724 -30.32 -34.21 29.56
CA GLN A 724 -30.80 -34.52 28.20
C GLN A 724 -32.32 -34.41 27.99
N PHE A 725 -33.12 -34.05 29.00
CA PHE A 725 -34.57 -33.87 28.82
C PHE A 725 -35.03 -32.48 28.31
N ILE A 726 -34.12 -31.56 28.00
CA ILE A 726 -34.50 -30.31 27.28
C ILE A 726 -33.78 -30.26 25.93
N ASN A 727 -34.24 -31.15 25.06
CA ASN A 727 -33.97 -31.11 23.64
C ASN A 727 -34.81 -29.98 23.00
N ILE A 728 -34.25 -28.77 22.89
CA ILE A 728 -34.74 -27.76 21.92
C ILE A 728 -33.58 -27.42 21.00
N GLY A 729 -33.63 -28.01 19.81
CA GLY A 729 -32.64 -27.87 18.77
C GLY A 729 -32.62 -26.51 18.05
N ARG A 730 -31.47 -26.30 17.39
CA ARG A 730 -31.00 -25.22 16.50
C ARG A 730 -30.13 -24.12 17.10
#